data_AF-A0A7W1IE94-F1
#
_entry.id   AF-A0A7W1IE94-F1
#
_cell.length_a   1.000
_cell.length_b   1.000
_cell.length_c   1.000
_cell.angle_alpha   90.00
_cell.angle_beta   90.00
_cell.angle_gamma   90.00
#
_symmetry.space_group_name_H-M   'P 1'
#
loop_
_entity.id
_entity.type
_entity.pdbx_description
1 polymer ?
#
loop_
_entity_poly.entity_id
_entity_poly.type
_entity_poly.pdbx_seq_one_letter_code
_entity_poly.pdbx_strand_id
1 'polypeptide(L)'
;MNKDIYYKYDFYVLERIYPERKFVEILEGISSLNESIKPFISNVADLLHTSIKDDKNVEVTEVIPLNIDKELENILADNELYISYKAHSEKSLSEFVFNKFLRRIFKKDGHNNETHVIQDYIHSWLEKNLALNIVQDSRFGSLEVLKSLLDKTEMLHGFYVDLIENIPTEWVLNKKEEWLNVNVSPDKLLDAIRTYDKEFLNGYVNSISKLPKENLWNFVQEATRHSDYMMLNNEFSFISSVLIRKDISLWIEFWDNLKLPLIQDCVFISSFNFSPQEYLQLVYKLTDEKTVAKSDLKVLLFIVAQNYFETSNKLTESFSIYEDSERKNERNEQFFEKGIEQQKEWLEVKKKNYVNIIQSLKKTLSNSEIEDWIFSYRPRTNSRQYKPNDIYNSEIKLLTDAYKENSIELLSLDSQLFNLQKFNFYVEVIKDKEDKKIASTLLEAMTNYISSDKFFWDRTYVEPYWSALKSLGFLISRQDNPIQTAKELINKFKTIHQGWNPSKIDFSPLVKESFICSGVALLFENESAFKDKSEKENLFKELLNYILKQDRYSHIDNSEYYQMPLHLLFLVANQIFLDVKEFYEQELIENYDNLYSLLAILSNEKTSLSHNSKELIQKRLDIEFLLKKRQFNNRSQNDKVQELERMIETLNLDNKSSLQ
;
A
#
# COMPACT_ATOMS: atom_id res chain seq x y z
N MET A 1 -6.83 27.24 7.11
CA MET A 1 -5.76 26.64 6.30
C MET A 1 -6.43 25.74 5.30
N ASN A 2 -6.14 25.84 4.00
CA ASN A 2 -6.77 24.96 3.01
C ASN A 2 -6.41 23.50 3.34
N LYS A 3 -7.41 22.64 3.50
CA LYS A 3 -7.22 21.22 3.83
C LYS A 3 -6.39 20.47 2.80
N ASP A 4 -6.47 20.88 1.53
CA ASP A 4 -5.76 20.24 0.43
C ASP A 4 -4.23 20.31 0.58
N ILE A 5 -3.72 21.22 1.42
CA ILE A 5 -2.27 21.33 1.67
C ILE A 5 -1.72 20.06 2.35
N TYR A 6 -2.52 19.41 3.21
CA TYR A 6 -2.14 18.18 3.90
C TYR A 6 -2.20 16.94 3.01
N TYR A 7 -2.93 17.01 1.90
CA TYR A 7 -2.93 15.94 0.88
C TYR A 7 -1.76 16.09 -0.09
N LYS A 8 -1.18 17.29 -0.18
CA LYS A 8 -0.09 17.61 -1.11
C LYS A 8 1.29 17.46 -0.50
N TYR A 9 1.46 17.79 0.78
CA TYR A 9 2.77 17.86 1.43
C TYR A 9 2.79 17.06 2.73
N ASP A 10 3.92 16.39 2.98
CA ASP A 10 4.19 15.78 4.28
C ASP A 10 4.40 16.83 5.37
N PHE A 11 4.44 16.37 6.63
CA PHE A 11 4.59 17.21 7.80
C PHE A 11 5.80 18.16 7.75
N TYR A 12 6.97 17.68 7.33
CA TYR A 12 8.21 18.47 7.34
C TYR A 12 8.21 19.50 6.21
N VAL A 13 7.65 19.14 5.06
CA VAL A 13 7.46 20.08 3.95
C VAL A 13 6.45 21.17 4.35
N LEU A 14 5.39 20.83 5.08
CA LEU A 14 4.42 21.80 5.61
C LEU A 14 5.05 22.77 6.61
N GLU A 15 5.88 22.28 7.54
CA GLU A 15 6.61 23.12 8.50
C GLU A 15 7.47 24.18 7.79
N ARG A 16 8.03 23.84 6.61
CA ARG A 16 8.84 24.76 5.80
C ARG A 16 8.01 25.72 4.95
N ILE A 17 7.06 25.19 4.17
CA ILE A 17 6.33 25.97 3.15
C ILE A 17 5.29 26.90 3.77
N TYR A 18 4.70 26.55 4.92
CA TYR A 18 3.62 27.36 5.46
C TYR A 18 4.06 28.74 5.99
N PRO A 19 5.16 28.87 6.77
CA PRO A 19 5.67 30.18 7.18
C PRO A 19 6.04 31.07 5.99
N GLU A 20 6.62 30.46 4.94
CA GLU A 20 6.91 31.13 3.67
C GLU A 20 5.63 31.70 3.03
N ARG A 21 4.60 30.87 2.83
CA ARG A 21 3.31 31.32 2.27
C ARG A 21 2.66 32.43 3.08
N LYS A 22 2.65 32.31 4.41
CA LYS A 22 2.14 33.37 5.30
C LYS A 22 2.90 34.68 5.13
N PHE A 23 4.22 34.61 4.99
CA PHE A 23 5.03 35.79 4.78
C PHE A 23 4.73 36.44 3.42
N VAL A 24 4.62 35.63 2.36
CA VAL A 24 4.22 36.10 1.03
C VAL A 24 2.84 36.77 1.08
N GLU A 25 1.85 36.16 1.75
CA GLU A 25 0.50 36.74 1.94
C GLU A 25 0.53 38.10 2.64
N ILE A 26 1.42 38.28 3.63
CA ILE A 26 1.62 39.58 4.29
C ILE A 26 2.13 40.62 3.29
N LEU A 27 3.14 40.30 2.49
CA LEU A 27 3.66 41.22 1.47
C LEU A 27 2.61 41.56 0.42
N GLU A 28 1.83 40.56 -0.02
CA GLU A 28 0.73 40.74 -0.97
C GLU A 28 -0.40 41.61 -0.43
N GLY A 29 -0.65 41.59 0.88
CA GLY A 29 -1.66 42.43 1.53
C GLY A 29 -1.35 43.93 1.47
N ILE A 30 -0.15 44.33 1.05
CA ILE A 30 0.33 45.72 1.14
C ILE A 30 0.37 46.34 -0.25
N SER A 31 -0.69 47.07 -0.59
CA SER A 31 -0.86 47.66 -1.93
C SER A 31 0.29 48.56 -2.37
N SER A 32 0.85 49.37 -1.45
CA SER A 32 1.97 50.28 -1.79
C SER A 32 3.22 49.53 -2.22
N LEU A 33 3.51 48.39 -1.60
CA LEU A 33 4.67 47.55 -1.89
C LEU A 33 4.50 46.84 -3.24
N ASN A 34 3.31 46.30 -3.52
CA ASN A 34 3.05 45.65 -4.81
C ASN A 34 3.08 46.66 -5.97
N GLU A 35 2.55 47.88 -5.78
CA GLU A 35 2.64 48.93 -6.80
C GLU A 35 4.09 49.41 -7.02
N SER A 36 4.95 49.40 -5.99
CA SER A 36 6.36 49.81 -6.14
C SER A 36 7.18 48.80 -6.96
N ILE A 37 6.90 47.49 -6.86
CA ILE A 37 7.62 46.45 -7.61
C ILE A 37 7.06 46.16 -9.00
N LYS A 38 5.82 46.55 -9.29
CA LYS A 38 5.12 46.25 -10.55
C LYS A 38 5.89 46.70 -11.81
N PRO A 39 6.53 47.89 -11.87
CA PRO A 39 7.35 48.27 -13.02
C PRO A 39 8.56 47.37 -13.20
N PHE A 40 9.19 46.93 -12.10
CA PHE A 40 10.32 46.00 -12.15
C PHE A 40 9.89 44.64 -12.71
N ILE A 41 8.81 44.05 -12.18
CA ILE A 41 8.28 42.76 -12.64
C ILE A 41 7.88 42.83 -14.12
N SER A 42 7.20 43.91 -14.53
CA SER A 42 6.78 44.09 -15.93
C SER A 42 7.99 44.18 -16.86
N ASN A 43 9.05 44.91 -16.47
CA ASN A 43 10.28 44.98 -17.25
C ASN A 43 10.99 43.61 -17.35
N VAL A 44 11.00 42.83 -16.27
CA VAL A 44 11.55 41.45 -16.30
C VAL A 44 10.74 40.57 -17.25
N ALA A 45 9.40 40.65 -17.23
CA ALA A 45 8.54 39.92 -18.16
C ALA A 45 8.77 40.35 -19.63
N ASP A 46 8.90 41.66 -19.90
CA ASP A 46 9.22 42.19 -21.24
C ASP A 46 10.55 41.64 -21.79
N LEU A 47 11.57 41.62 -20.94
CA LEU A 47 12.89 41.09 -21.28
C LEU A 47 12.86 39.57 -21.48
N LEU A 48 12.11 38.83 -20.67
CA LEU A 48 11.87 37.40 -20.85
C LEU A 48 11.20 37.12 -22.20
N HIS A 49 10.13 37.82 -22.52
CA HIS A 49 9.44 37.67 -23.80
C HIS A 49 10.37 37.98 -24.98
N THR A 50 11.16 39.06 -24.89
CA THR A 50 12.13 39.44 -25.93
C THR A 50 13.22 38.38 -26.07
N SER A 51 13.74 37.86 -24.95
CA SER A 51 14.74 36.78 -24.92
C SER A 51 14.22 35.52 -25.59
N ILE A 52 12.96 35.14 -25.35
CA ILE A 52 12.30 33.99 -25.97
C ILE A 52 12.10 34.22 -27.47
N LYS A 53 11.58 35.39 -27.86
CA LYS A 53 11.28 35.71 -29.25
C LYS A 53 12.54 35.77 -30.14
N ASP A 54 13.61 36.36 -29.62
CA ASP A 54 14.84 36.60 -30.38
C ASP A 54 15.92 35.52 -30.16
N ASP A 55 15.66 34.53 -29.30
CA ASP A 55 16.59 33.50 -28.82
C ASP A 55 17.96 34.08 -28.39
N LYS A 56 17.90 35.15 -27.57
CA LYS A 56 19.09 35.88 -27.09
C LYS A 56 19.16 35.92 -25.58
N ASN A 57 20.38 35.86 -25.06
CA ASN A 57 20.63 36.10 -23.65
C ASN A 57 20.57 37.60 -23.36
N VAL A 58 19.84 37.97 -22.32
CA VAL A 58 19.75 39.36 -21.83
C VAL A 58 20.90 39.61 -20.87
N GLU A 59 21.61 40.72 -21.04
CA GLU A 59 22.62 41.12 -20.06
C GLU A 59 21.94 41.71 -18.82
N VAL A 60 22.17 41.12 -17.65
CA VAL A 60 21.57 41.56 -16.37
C VAL A 60 21.84 43.04 -16.06
N THR A 61 22.90 43.63 -16.62
CA THR A 61 23.22 45.06 -16.49
C THR A 61 22.18 46.00 -17.09
N GLU A 62 21.26 45.49 -17.91
CA GLU A 62 20.15 46.26 -18.49
C GLU A 62 18.98 46.49 -17.51
N VAL A 63 18.95 45.79 -16.37
CA VAL A 63 17.90 45.94 -15.35
C VAL A 63 18.47 46.56 -14.09
N ILE A 64 18.03 47.78 -13.76
CA ILE A 64 18.39 48.44 -12.50
C ILE A 64 17.60 47.75 -11.38
N PRO A 65 18.28 47.13 -10.38
CA PRO A 65 17.60 46.55 -9.23
C PRO A 65 16.84 47.64 -8.47
N LEU A 66 15.58 47.37 -8.16
CA LEU A 66 14.77 48.27 -7.35
C LEU A 66 15.25 48.22 -5.90
N ASN A 67 15.45 49.39 -5.27
CA ASN A 67 15.72 49.46 -3.84
C ASN A 67 14.45 49.88 -3.09
N ILE A 68 13.87 48.93 -2.37
CA ILE A 68 12.66 49.11 -1.56
C ILE A 68 12.95 48.93 -0.06
N ASP A 69 14.21 49.01 0.36
CA ASP A 69 14.59 48.73 1.75
C ASP A 69 13.85 49.60 2.77
N LYS A 70 13.60 50.87 2.46
CA LYS A 70 12.83 51.76 3.35
C LYS A 70 11.37 51.31 3.51
N GLU A 71 10.75 50.83 2.43
CA GLU A 71 9.38 50.31 2.48
C GLU A 71 9.35 48.99 3.25
N LEU A 72 10.28 48.08 2.96
CA LEU A 72 10.44 46.83 3.71
C LEU A 72 10.71 47.08 5.20
N GLU A 73 11.53 48.06 5.54
CA GLU A 73 11.82 48.43 6.93
C GLU A 73 10.57 48.93 7.65
N ASN A 74 9.79 49.82 7.04
CA ASN A 74 8.56 50.32 7.63
C ASN A 74 7.53 49.20 7.87
N ILE A 75 7.50 48.19 7.00
CA ILE A 75 6.52 47.10 7.02
C ILE A 75 6.97 45.98 7.96
N LEU A 76 8.25 45.63 7.93
CA LEU A 76 8.82 44.45 8.58
C LEU A 76 9.61 44.79 9.85
N ALA A 77 9.55 46.05 10.34
CA ALA A 77 10.29 46.50 11.53
C ALA A 77 10.13 45.55 12.73
N ASP A 78 8.91 45.04 12.96
CA ASP A 78 8.59 44.15 14.07
C ASP A 78 8.65 42.66 13.67
N ASN A 79 9.03 42.34 12.44
CA ASN A 79 9.14 40.96 11.98
C ASN A 79 10.47 40.33 12.44
N GLU A 80 10.40 39.22 13.17
CA GLU A 80 11.58 38.55 13.74
C GLU A 80 12.65 38.19 12.71
N LEU A 81 12.25 37.76 11.50
CA LEU A 81 13.20 37.41 10.43
C LEU A 81 13.92 38.65 9.91
N TYR A 82 13.24 39.80 9.84
CA TYR A 82 13.81 41.06 9.40
C TYR A 82 14.72 41.68 10.46
N ILE A 83 14.31 41.65 11.74
CA ILE A 83 15.14 42.04 12.88
C ILE A 83 16.43 41.22 12.91
N SER A 84 16.30 39.90 12.77
CA SER A 84 17.44 38.98 12.71
C SER A 84 18.36 39.29 11.53
N TYR A 85 17.81 39.56 10.34
CA TYR A 85 18.59 39.95 9.16
C TYR A 85 19.40 41.23 9.42
N LYS A 86 18.76 42.30 9.93
CA LYS A 86 19.41 43.58 10.22
C LYS A 86 20.49 43.47 11.31
N ALA A 87 20.32 42.56 12.27
CA ALA A 87 21.32 42.34 13.31
C ALA A 87 22.59 41.65 12.78
N HIS A 88 22.53 40.93 11.66
CA HIS A 88 23.61 40.07 11.16
C HIS A 88 24.13 40.45 9.77
N SER A 89 23.53 41.43 9.09
CA SER A 89 23.90 41.84 7.75
C SER A 89 23.83 43.36 7.58
N GLU A 90 24.91 43.95 7.06
CA GLU A 90 24.96 45.36 6.64
C GLU A 90 24.50 45.55 5.18
N LYS A 91 24.21 44.46 4.46
CA LYS A 91 23.82 44.52 3.04
C LYS A 91 22.35 44.92 2.89
N SER A 92 22.04 45.54 1.76
CA SER A 92 20.66 45.80 1.35
C SER A 92 19.94 44.49 1.06
N LEU A 93 18.77 44.30 1.68
CA LEU A 93 17.96 43.09 1.50
C LEU A 93 17.33 43.08 0.10
N SER A 94 16.71 44.18 -0.29
CA SER A 94 16.09 44.32 -1.61
C SER A 94 17.12 44.25 -2.74
N GLU A 95 18.26 44.94 -2.62
CA GLU A 95 19.30 44.86 -3.65
C GLU A 95 19.81 43.43 -3.83
N PHE A 96 20.05 42.70 -2.74
CA PHE A 96 20.51 41.31 -2.82
C PHE A 96 19.48 40.42 -3.53
N VAL A 97 18.23 40.45 -3.06
CA VAL A 97 17.16 39.56 -3.53
C VAL A 97 16.83 39.84 -5.00
N PHE A 98 16.71 41.11 -5.41
CA PHE A 98 16.38 41.48 -6.78
C PHE A 98 17.54 41.12 -7.73
N ASN A 99 18.78 41.38 -7.34
CA ASN A 99 19.93 40.95 -8.13
C ASN A 99 19.98 39.43 -8.28
N LYS A 100 19.74 38.69 -7.19
CA LYS A 100 19.79 37.23 -7.22
C LYS A 100 18.67 36.66 -8.09
N PHE A 101 17.47 37.21 -8.01
CA PHE A 101 16.33 36.88 -8.87
C PHE A 101 16.67 37.06 -10.36
N LEU A 102 17.25 38.21 -10.75
CA LEU A 102 17.68 38.45 -12.13
C LEU A 102 18.78 37.48 -12.58
N ARG A 103 19.72 37.13 -11.69
CA ARG A 103 20.79 36.16 -12.00
C ARG A 103 20.24 34.74 -12.18
N ARG A 104 19.24 34.32 -11.39
CA ARG A 104 18.56 33.03 -11.56
C ARG A 104 17.92 32.93 -12.95
N ILE A 105 17.24 33.99 -13.40
CA ILE A 105 16.56 34.02 -14.70
C ILE A 105 17.55 34.13 -15.87
N PHE A 106 18.40 35.15 -15.89
CA PHE A 106 19.19 35.50 -17.08
C PHE A 106 20.62 34.93 -17.09
N LYS A 107 21.12 34.45 -15.95
CA LYS A 107 22.45 33.83 -15.83
C LYS A 107 22.40 32.36 -15.39
N LYS A 108 21.20 31.79 -15.19
CA LYS A 108 21.01 30.42 -14.68
C LYS A 108 21.80 30.14 -13.40
N ASP A 109 21.86 31.15 -12.51
CA ASP A 109 22.61 31.07 -11.26
C ASP A 109 21.88 30.19 -10.22
N GLY A 110 22.20 28.90 -10.21
CA GLY A 110 21.70 27.92 -9.25
C GLY A 110 22.45 27.85 -7.91
N HIS A 111 23.35 28.79 -7.60
CA HIS A 111 24.04 28.79 -6.32
C HIS A 111 23.09 29.22 -5.19
N ASN A 112 22.92 28.42 -4.14
CA ASN A 112 22.15 28.82 -2.96
C ASN A 112 23.05 29.59 -1.99
N ASN A 113 23.19 30.90 -2.21
CA ASN A 113 24.01 31.79 -1.38
C ASN A 113 23.18 32.71 -0.48
N GLU A 114 21.88 32.44 -0.39
CA GLU A 114 20.96 32.98 0.60
C GLU A 114 21.35 32.45 1.97
N THR A 115 21.75 33.34 2.87
CA THR A 115 22.19 32.99 4.24
C THR A 115 21.09 33.22 5.27
N HIS A 116 19.97 33.85 4.86
CA HIS A 116 18.86 34.20 5.73
C HIS A 116 17.53 33.79 5.11
N VAL A 117 16.66 33.14 5.90
CA VAL A 117 15.33 32.65 5.47
C VAL A 117 14.45 33.74 4.84
N ILE A 118 14.55 34.98 5.31
CA ILE A 118 13.77 36.10 4.74
C ILE A 118 14.10 36.37 3.27
N GLN A 119 15.33 36.06 2.83
CA GLN A 119 15.73 36.21 1.43
C GLN A 119 14.92 35.24 0.57
N ASP A 120 14.86 33.96 0.97
CA ASP A 120 14.06 32.94 0.27
C ASP A 120 12.58 33.34 0.20
N TYR A 121 12.02 33.88 1.28
CA TYR A 121 10.60 34.24 1.29
C TYR A 121 10.28 35.43 0.38
N ILE A 122 11.18 36.43 0.28
CA ILE A 122 11.02 37.53 -0.67
C ILE A 122 11.22 37.02 -2.12
N HIS A 123 12.11 36.05 -2.36
CA HIS A 123 12.23 35.43 -3.68
C HIS A 123 10.92 34.77 -4.11
N SER A 124 10.28 33.99 -3.23
CA SER A 124 8.99 33.36 -3.54
C SER A 124 7.90 34.38 -3.82
N TRP A 125 7.89 35.51 -3.11
CA TRP A 125 6.99 36.63 -3.42
C TRP A 125 7.27 37.24 -4.81
N LEU A 126 8.54 37.43 -5.19
CA LEU A 126 8.91 37.92 -6.53
C LEU A 126 8.53 36.93 -7.64
N GLU A 127 8.80 35.64 -7.42
CA GLU A 127 8.46 34.55 -8.32
C GLU A 127 6.94 34.50 -8.58
N LYS A 128 6.13 34.59 -7.51
CA LYS A 128 4.67 34.64 -7.63
C LYS A 128 4.19 35.87 -8.41
N ASN A 129 4.72 37.05 -8.12
CA ASN A 129 4.37 38.27 -8.85
C ASN A 129 4.74 38.17 -10.34
N LEU A 130 5.88 37.58 -10.67
CA LEU A 130 6.27 37.34 -12.06
C LEU A 130 5.31 36.36 -12.76
N ALA A 131 4.96 35.25 -12.10
CA ALA A 131 4.01 34.28 -12.65
C ALA A 131 2.65 34.92 -12.95
N LEU A 132 2.12 35.71 -12.02
CA LEU A 132 0.85 36.44 -12.19
C LEU A 132 0.93 37.48 -13.32
N ASN A 133 2.04 38.21 -13.42
CA ASN A 133 2.24 39.19 -14.49
C ASN A 133 2.27 38.51 -15.88
N ILE A 134 2.97 37.38 -16.00
CA ILE A 134 3.04 36.59 -17.23
C ILE A 134 1.66 36.05 -17.63
N VAL A 135 0.90 35.52 -16.69
CA VAL A 135 -0.46 35.00 -16.94
C VAL A 135 -1.42 36.08 -17.43
N GLN A 136 -1.24 37.32 -17.00
CA GLN A 136 -2.04 38.47 -17.45
C GLN A 136 -1.62 38.99 -18.82
N ASP A 137 -0.44 38.61 -19.30
CA ASP A 137 0.12 39.06 -20.56
C ASP A 137 -0.15 38.07 -21.70
N SER A 138 -1.07 38.47 -22.59
CA SER A 138 -1.46 37.68 -23.77
C SER A 138 -0.31 37.26 -24.69
N ARG A 139 0.84 37.95 -24.65
CA ARG A 139 2.03 37.57 -25.44
C ARG A 139 2.58 36.20 -25.06
N PHE A 140 2.39 35.78 -23.82
CA PHE A 140 2.80 34.46 -23.32
C PHE A 140 1.75 33.36 -23.55
N GLY A 141 0.59 33.67 -24.13
CA GLY A 141 -0.55 32.77 -24.20
C GLY A 141 -0.43 31.56 -25.14
N SER A 142 0.75 31.30 -25.73
CA SER A 142 0.99 30.14 -26.59
C SER A 142 1.84 29.10 -25.89
N LEU A 143 1.55 27.82 -26.14
CA LEU A 143 2.27 26.72 -25.48
C LEU A 143 3.76 26.71 -25.84
N GLU A 144 4.14 27.09 -27.07
CA GLU A 144 5.54 27.21 -27.50
C GLU A 144 6.33 28.25 -26.70
N VAL A 145 5.73 29.43 -26.47
CA VAL A 145 6.34 30.47 -25.63
C VAL A 145 6.44 30.01 -24.19
N LEU A 146 5.42 29.31 -23.66
CA LEU A 146 5.45 28.76 -22.30
C LEU A 146 6.55 27.70 -22.13
N LYS A 147 6.78 26.82 -23.10
CA LYS A 147 7.90 25.86 -23.05
C LYS A 147 9.25 26.57 -22.93
N SER A 148 9.46 27.56 -23.78
CA SER A 148 10.69 28.36 -23.77
C SER A 148 10.86 29.15 -22.47
N LEU A 149 9.75 29.62 -21.91
CA LEU A 149 9.73 30.30 -20.61
C LEU A 149 10.21 29.37 -19.50
N LEU A 150 9.71 28.13 -19.44
CA LEU A 150 10.11 27.14 -18.42
C LEU A 150 11.63 26.90 -18.43
N ASP A 151 12.24 26.78 -19.62
CA ASP A 151 13.68 26.59 -19.76
C ASP A 151 14.52 27.80 -19.28
N LYS A 152 13.95 29.01 -19.37
CA LYS A 152 14.57 30.25 -18.89
C LYS A 152 14.34 30.47 -17.40
N THR A 153 13.29 29.89 -16.83
CA THR A 153 12.92 30.04 -15.41
C THR A 153 13.18 28.78 -14.59
N GLU A 154 13.96 27.82 -15.08
CA GLU A 154 14.23 26.54 -14.40
C GLU A 154 14.83 26.69 -12.99
N MET A 155 15.49 27.83 -12.72
CA MET A 155 16.08 28.17 -11.42
C MET A 155 15.11 28.85 -10.44
N LEU A 156 13.83 29.02 -10.84
CA LEU A 156 12.78 29.60 -10.01
C LEU A 156 11.85 28.48 -9.50
N HIS A 157 11.94 28.17 -8.21
CA HIS A 157 11.32 26.98 -7.64
C HIS A 157 9.82 27.13 -7.34
N GLY A 158 9.38 28.31 -6.88
CA GLY A 158 7.97 28.63 -6.61
C GLY A 158 7.21 29.07 -7.86
N PHE A 159 7.90 29.73 -8.80
CA PHE A 159 7.34 30.28 -10.04
C PHE A 159 6.47 29.27 -10.81
N TYR A 160 6.95 28.03 -10.95
CA TYR A 160 6.27 26.99 -11.71
C TYR A 160 4.89 26.63 -11.12
N VAL A 161 4.78 26.58 -9.79
CA VAL A 161 3.53 26.26 -9.10
C VAL A 161 2.51 27.37 -9.32
N ASP A 162 2.93 28.63 -9.10
CA ASP A 162 2.06 29.79 -9.29
C ASP A 162 1.65 29.95 -10.76
N LEU A 163 2.55 29.67 -11.71
CA LEU A 163 2.23 29.71 -13.13
C LEU A 163 1.12 28.72 -13.48
N ILE A 164 1.27 27.43 -13.09
CA ILE A 164 0.28 26.38 -13.37
C ILE A 164 -1.08 26.69 -12.75
N GLU A 165 -1.09 27.15 -11.49
CA GLU A 165 -2.33 27.46 -10.79
C GLU A 165 -3.10 28.60 -11.47
N ASN A 166 -2.39 29.58 -12.04
CA ASN A 166 -2.98 30.81 -12.57
C ASN A 166 -3.21 30.83 -14.09
N ILE A 167 -2.66 29.90 -14.90
CA ILE A 167 -2.92 29.85 -16.35
C ILE A 167 -4.43 29.95 -16.65
N PRO A 168 -4.90 30.85 -17.54
CA PRO A 168 -6.32 31.01 -17.82
C PRO A 168 -6.86 29.80 -18.57
N THR A 169 -8.08 29.37 -18.23
CA THR A 169 -8.74 28.25 -18.92
C THR A 169 -8.93 28.55 -20.40
N GLU A 170 -9.14 29.82 -20.78
CA GLU A 170 -9.27 30.22 -22.19
C GLU A 170 -8.01 29.95 -23.02
N TRP A 171 -6.80 30.05 -22.44
CA TRP A 171 -5.56 29.75 -23.16
C TRP A 171 -5.50 28.29 -23.60
N VAL A 172 -6.00 27.39 -22.75
CA VAL A 172 -6.08 25.96 -23.04
C VAL A 172 -7.19 25.67 -24.05
N LEU A 173 -8.41 26.16 -23.78
CA LEU A 173 -9.58 25.84 -24.61
C LEU A 173 -9.48 26.38 -26.03
N ASN A 174 -8.97 27.60 -26.22
CA ASN A 174 -8.86 28.21 -27.55
C ASN A 174 -7.82 27.52 -28.45
N LYS A 175 -6.87 26.79 -27.85
CA LYS A 175 -5.75 26.14 -28.54
C LYS A 175 -5.62 24.66 -28.16
N LYS A 176 -6.74 23.98 -27.88
CA LYS A 176 -6.74 22.60 -27.35
C LYS A 176 -5.84 21.63 -28.12
N GLU A 177 -5.77 21.75 -29.45
CA GLU A 177 -4.96 20.86 -30.28
C GLU A 177 -3.46 20.98 -29.97
N GLU A 178 -2.96 22.17 -29.62
CA GLU A 178 -1.57 22.37 -29.21
C GLU A 178 -1.27 21.61 -27.91
N TRP A 179 -2.19 21.66 -26.93
CA TRP A 179 -2.05 21.03 -25.62
C TRP A 179 -2.23 19.50 -25.63
N LEU A 180 -2.98 18.97 -26.60
CA LEU A 180 -3.26 17.55 -26.72
C LEU A 180 -2.27 16.80 -27.63
N ASN A 181 -1.39 17.52 -28.33
CA ASN A 181 -0.50 16.95 -29.34
C ASN A 181 0.68 16.19 -28.73
N VAL A 182 0.67 14.87 -28.87
CA VAL A 182 1.73 13.94 -28.41
C VAL A 182 2.44 13.28 -29.60
N ASN A 183 2.60 13.99 -30.73
CA ASN A 183 3.25 13.44 -31.93
C ASN A 183 4.79 13.39 -31.83
N VAL A 184 5.30 12.75 -30.79
CA VAL A 184 6.72 12.46 -30.58
C VAL A 184 6.92 10.97 -30.33
N SER A 185 8.16 10.50 -30.47
CA SER A 185 8.48 9.11 -30.15
C SER A 185 8.44 8.89 -28.62
N PRO A 186 8.08 7.68 -28.14
CA PRO A 186 7.92 7.42 -26.70
C PRO A 186 9.14 7.77 -25.85
N ASP A 187 10.35 7.61 -26.38
CA ASP A 187 11.61 7.98 -25.72
C ASP A 187 11.73 9.49 -25.45
N LYS A 188 11.03 10.32 -26.21
CA LYS A 188 11.00 11.77 -25.99
C LYS A 188 9.95 12.21 -24.97
N LEU A 189 9.03 11.33 -24.58
CA LEU A 189 8.02 11.62 -23.55
C LEU A 189 8.62 11.55 -22.15
N LEU A 190 9.72 10.83 -21.99
CA LEU A 190 10.34 10.52 -20.71
C LEU A 190 11.65 11.29 -20.55
N ASP A 191 11.99 11.61 -19.30
CA ASP A 191 13.32 12.14 -18.99
C ASP A 191 14.40 11.07 -19.14
N ALA A 192 15.62 11.52 -19.46
CA ALA A 192 16.78 10.64 -19.67
C ALA A 192 17.24 9.99 -18.35
N ILE A 193 16.64 8.86 -18.00
CA ILE A 193 17.10 8.00 -16.91
C ILE A 193 17.99 6.90 -17.52
N ARG A 194 19.23 6.77 -17.04
CA ARG A 194 20.27 5.86 -17.59
C ARG A 194 19.80 4.41 -17.83
N THR A 195 18.74 3.96 -17.15
CA THR A 195 18.24 2.58 -17.15
C THR A 195 17.15 2.33 -18.19
N TYR A 196 16.47 3.36 -18.69
CA TYR A 196 15.27 3.25 -19.52
C TYR A 196 15.42 4.01 -20.83
N ASP A 197 16.43 3.61 -21.59
CA ASP A 197 16.74 4.20 -22.87
C ASP A 197 15.76 3.75 -23.97
N LYS A 198 16.04 4.22 -25.19
CA LYS A 198 15.28 3.87 -26.39
C LYS A 198 15.24 2.36 -26.67
N GLU A 199 16.30 1.61 -26.32
CA GLU A 199 16.34 0.17 -26.55
C GLU A 199 15.38 -0.57 -25.61
N PHE A 200 15.32 -0.15 -24.34
CA PHE A 200 14.32 -0.66 -23.39
C PHE A 200 12.89 -0.45 -23.92
N LEU A 201 12.55 0.77 -24.34
CA LEU A 201 11.20 1.08 -24.83
C LEU A 201 10.85 0.30 -26.09
N ASN A 202 11.80 0.13 -27.03
CA ASN A 202 11.59 -0.72 -28.20
C ASN A 202 11.36 -2.19 -27.81
N GLY A 203 12.12 -2.70 -26.83
CA GLY A 203 11.93 -4.02 -26.27
C GLY A 203 10.54 -4.18 -25.63
N TYR A 204 10.11 -3.17 -24.85
CA TYR A 204 8.80 -3.12 -24.21
C TYR A 204 7.65 -3.12 -25.22
N VAL A 205 7.71 -2.28 -26.26
CA VAL A 205 6.67 -2.24 -27.31
C VAL A 205 6.55 -3.60 -28.01
N ASN A 206 7.67 -4.31 -28.18
CA ASN A 206 7.65 -5.66 -28.75
C ASN A 206 7.12 -6.73 -27.79
N SER A 207 7.32 -6.57 -26.48
CA SER A 207 6.87 -7.54 -25.47
C SER A 207 5.40 -7.36 -25.10
N ILE A 208 4.90 -6.12 -25.00
CA ILE A 208 3.54 -5.82 -24.56
C ILE A 208 2.48 -6.45 -25.47
N SER A 209 2.75 -6.50 -26.78
CA SER A 209 1.86 -7.15 -27.77
C SER A 209 1.76 -8.67 -27.59
N LYS A 210 2.72 -9.27 -26.89
CA LYS A 210 2.80 -10.72 -26.62
C LYS A 210 2.27 -11.09 -25.24
N LEU A 211 1.97 -10.11 -24.38
CA LEU A 211 1.43 -10.38 -23.05
C LEU A 211 0.00 -10.95 -23.19
N PRO A 212 -0.33 -12.01 -22.43
CA PRO A 212 -1.67 -12.56 -22.43
C PRO A 212 -2.66 -11.53 -21.88
N LYS A 213 -3.79 -11.36 -22.57
CA LYS A 213 -4.86 -10.42 -22.18
C LYS A 213 -6.08 -11.11 -21.56
N GLU A 214 -5.94 -12.40 -21.20
CA GLU A 214 -7.01 -13.21 -20.62
C GLU A 214 -7.45 -12.69 -19.25
N ASN A 215 -6.47 -12.29 -18.42
CA ASN A 215 -6.70 -11.50 -17.21
C ASN A 215 -6.15 -10.09 -17.45
N LEU A 216 -7.07 -9.12 -17.56
CA LEU A 216 -6.71 -7.75 -17.88
C LEU A 216 -5.95 -7.06 -16.75
N TRP A 217 -6.25 -7.39 -15.49
CA TRP A 217 -5.53 -6.84 -14.34
C TRP A 217 -4.07 -7.31 -14.31
N ASN A 218 -3.81 -8.61 -14.52
CA ASN A 218 -2.45 -9.14 -14.64
C ASN A 218 -1.70 -8.51 -15.83
N PHE A 219 -2.40 -8.28 -16.95
CA PHE A 219 -1.84 -7.54 -18.08
C PHE A 219 -1.42 -6.13 -17.66
N VAL A 220 -2.28 -5.39 -16.94
CA VAL A 220 -1.96 -4.04 -16.44
C VAL A 220 -0.74 -4.09 -15.54
N GLN A 221 -0.71 -4.97 -14.54
CA GLN A 221 0.42 -5.10 -13.61
C GLN A 221 1.76 -5.36 -14.31
N GLU A 222 1.80 -6.26 -15.29
CA GLU A 222 3.03 -6.51 -16.05
C GLU A 222 3.36 -5.38 -17.03
N ALA A 223 2.34 -4.75 -17.62
CA ALA A 223 2.52 -3.62 -18.53
C ALA A 223 3.01 -2.35 -17.83
N THR A 224 2.71 -2.18 -16.54
CA THR A 224 3.09 -0.99 -15.75
C THR A 224 4.24 -1.24 -14.77
N ARG A 225 4.72 -2.47 -14.61
CA ARG A 225 5.73 -2.90 -13.62
C ARG A 225 6.96 -2.00 -13.38
N HIS A 226 7.36 -1.20 -14.36
CA HIS A 226 8.55 -0.33 -14.30
C HIS A 226 8.23 1.18 -14.32
N SER A 227 6.96 1.56 -14.25
CA SER A 227 6.51 2.95 -14.34
C SER A 227 7.07 3.81 -13.20
N ASP A 228 7.19 3.23 -12.00
CA ASP A 228 7.77 3.86 -10.80
C ASP A 228 9.19 4.40 -10.98
N TYR A 229 9.90 3.92 -12.00
CA TYR A 229 11.26 4.34 -12.30
C TYR A 229 11.34 5.26 -13.53
N MET A 230 10.20 5.74 -14.01
CA MET A 230 10.07 6.63 -15.15
C MET A 230 9.35 7.92 -14.74
N MET A 231 9.71 9.02 -15.38
CA MET A 231 9.01 10.29 -15.23
C MET A 231 8.79 10.89 -16.60
N LEU A 232 7.62 11.52 -16.79
CA LEU A 232 7.41 12.42 -17.92
C LEU A 232 8.48 13.51 -17.89
N ASN A 233 8.94 13.90 -19.08
CA ASN A 233 9.82 15.05 -19.18
C ASN A 233 9.15 16.34 -18.68
N ASN A 234 9.95 17.38 -18.46
CA ASN A 234 9.46 18.67 -17.95
C ASN A 234 8.29 19.26 -18.78
N GLU A 235 8.34 19.13 -20.11
CA GLU A 235 7.29 19.64 -21.01
C GLU A 235 5.95 18.93 -20.79
N PHE A 236 5.92 17.60 -20.87
CA PHE A 236 4.69 16.81 -20.75
C PHE A 236 4.19 16.76 -19.31
N SER A 237 5.10 16.82 -18.33
CA SER A 237 4.75 17.03 -16.92
C SER A 237 4.02 18.36 -16.73
N PHE A 238 4.50 19.44 -17.33
CA PHE A 238 3.81 20.75 -17.30
C PHE A 238 2.44 20.71 -17.96
N ILE A 239 2.36 20.16 -19.18
CA ILE A 239 1.08 20.03 -19.91
C ILE A 239 0.06 19.25 -19.06
N SER A 240 0.44 18.09 -18.54
CA SER A 240 -0.40 17.28 -17.66
C SER A 240 -0.90 18.07 -16.45
N SER A 241 0.01 18.80 -15.81
CA SER A 241 -0.25 19.57 -14.60
C SER A 241 -1.23 20.73 -14.83
N VAL A 242 -1.13 21.40 -15.97
CA VAL A 242 -2.08 22.44 -16.37
C VAL A 242 -3.43 21.81 -16.68
N LEU A 243 -3.46 20.76 -17.53
CA LEU A 243 -4.69 20.16 -18.02
C LEU A 243 -5.57 19.61 -16.88
N ILE A 244 -5.00 18.88 -15.91
CA ILE A 244 -5.78 18.27 -14.83
C ILE A 244 -6.54 19.31 -14.00
N ARG A 245 -5.99 20.52 -13.86
CA ARG A 245 -6.59 21.64 -13.12
C ARG A 245 -7.61 22.43 -13.93
N LYS A 246 -7.45 22.51 -15.26
CA LYS A 246 -8.26 23.39 -16.12
C LYS A 246 -9.41 22.64 -16.77
N ASP A 247 -9.19 21.43 -17.27
CA ASP A 247 -10.24 20.58 -17.82
C ASP A 247 -9.82 19.10 -17.78
N ILE A 248 -10.45 18.34 -16.87
CA ILE A 248 -10.18 16.91 -16.72
C ILE A 248 -10.49 16.08 -17.98
N SER A 249 -11.41 16.54 -18.83
CA SER A 249 -11.76 15.85 -20.08
C SER A 249 -10.63 16.01 -21.09
N LEU A 250 -10.04 17.21 -21.19
CA LEU A 250 -8.84 17.43 -22.00
C LEU A 250 -7.63 16.69 -21.42
N TRP A 251 -7.51 16.62 -20.09
CA TRP A 251 -6.47 15.81 -19.46
C TRP A 251 -6.59 14.33 -19.82
N ILE A 252 -7.80 13.76 -19.80
CA ILE A 252 -8.05 12.37 -20.22
C ILE A 252 -7.65 12.18 -21.69
N GLU A 253 -8.00 13.11 -22.58
CA GLU A 253 -7.62 13.03 -24.00
C GLU A 253 -6.10 13.10 -24.20
N PHE A 254 -5.41 13.97 -23.46
CA PHE A 254 -3.94 14.04 -23.45
C PHE A 254 -3.32 12.73 -22.96
N TRP A 255 -3.81 12.22 -21.83
CA TRP A 255 -3.33 10.99 -21.21
C TRP A 255 -3.54 9.77 -22.12
N ASP A 256 -4.69 9.69 -22.77
CA ASP A 256 -5.00 8.67 -23.77
C ASP A 256 -4.07 8.76 -25.00
N ASN A 257 -3.68 9.97 -25.41
CA ASN A 257 -2.73 10.18 -26.52
C ASN A 257 -1.29 9.68 -26.22
N LEU A 258 -0.94 9.37 -24.96
CA LEU A 258 0.36 8.77 -24.60
C LEU A 258 0.48 7.30 -25.04
N LYS A 259 -0.65 6.61 -25.28
CA LYS A 259 -0.81 5.26 -25.86
C LYS A 259 -0.21 4.06 -25.11
N LEU A 260 0.96 4.19 -24.50
CA LEU A 260 1.66 3.08 -23.83
C LEU A 260 1.26 3.02 -22.36
N PRO A 261 0.76 1.87 -21.85
CA PRO A 261 0.34 1.73 -20.44
C PRO A 261 1.41 2.15 -19.44
N LEU A 262 2.68 1.82 -19.69
CA LEU A 262 3.80 2.22 -18.84
C LEU A 262 3.96 3.75 -18.72
N ILE A 263 3.73 4.48 -19.82
CA ILE A 263 3.81 5.95 -19.86
C ILE A 263 2.52 6.57 -19.30
N GLN A 264 1.38 5.95 -19.57
CA GLN A 264 0.09 6.35 -18.99
C GLN A 264 0.11 6.24 -17.47
N ASP A 265 0.74 5.21 -16.91
CA ASP A 265 0.88 5.02 -15.47
C ASP A 265 1.85 6.05 -14.84
N CYS A 266 3.00 6.33 -15.48
CA CYS A 266 3.98 7.26 -14.91
C CYS A 266 3.48 8.72 -14.79
N VAL A 267 2.40 9.09 -15.49
CA VAL A 267 1.80 10.44 -15.35
C VAL A 267 1.32 10.71 -13.92
N PHE A 268 0.87 9.68 -13.21
CA PHE A 268 0.43 9.78 -11.82
C PHE A 268 1.58 9.98 -10.83
N ILE A 269 2.83 9.81 -11.29
CA ILE A 269 4.09 10.02 -10.55
C ILE A 269 4.66 11.42 -10.82
N SER A 270 3.95 12.27 -11.58
CA SER A 270 4.39 13.61 -11.93
C SER A 270 4.58 14.51 -10.70
N SER A 271 5.24 15.66 -10.89
CA SER A 271 5.62 16.63 -9.86
C SER A 271 4.47 17.20 -9.01
N PHE A 272 3.22 16.80 -9.28
CA PHE A 272 2.05 17.17 -8.50
C PHE A 272 1.30 15.92 -8.04
N ASN A 273 1.13 15.82 -6.73
CA ASN A 273 0.30 14.79 -6.12
C ASN A 273 -1.17 15.04 -6.50
N PHE A 274 -1.76 14.06 -7.18
CA PHE A 274 -3.20 14.02 -7.43
C PHE A 274 -3.93 13.96 -6.09
N SER A 275 -4.84 14.90 -5.88
CA SER A 275 -5.79 14.86 -4.78
C SER A 275 -6.70 13.65 -4.90
N PRO A 276 -7.17 13.08 -3.77
CA PRO A 276 -8.12 11.97 -3.78
C PRO A 276 -9.39 12.24 -4.61
N GLN A 277 -9.82 13.49 -4.69
CA GLN A 277 -11.00 13.91 -5.47
C GLN A 277 -10.75 13.83 -6.97
N GLU A 278 -9.54 14.11 -7.46
CA GLU A 278 -9.20 14.03 -8.89
C GLU A 278 -9.34 12.57 -9.39
N TYR A 279 -8.90 11.58 -8.61
CA TYR A 279 -9.11 10.17 -8.94
C TYR A 279 -10.59 9.82 -9.10
N LEU A 280 -11.46 10.30 -8.20
CA LEU A 280 -12.90 10.09 -8.33
C LEU A 280 -13.45 10.72 -9.61
N GLN A 281 -13.08 11.96 -9.91
CA GLN A 281 -13.52 12.64 -11.10
C GLN A 281 -13.06 11.90 -12.38
N LEU A 282 -11.83 11.37 -12.38
CA LEU A 282 -11.30 10.57 -13.48
C LEU A 282 -12.13 9.31 -13.71
N VAL A 283 -12.38 8.51 -12.66
CA VAL A 283 -13.18 7.28 -12.80
C VAL A 283 -14.62 7.62 -13.25
N TYR A 284 -15.24 8.67 -12.68
CA TYR A 284 -16.58 9.08 -13.11
C TYR A 284 -16.64 9.52 -14.57
N LYS A 285 -15.63 10.26 -15.05
CA LYS A 285 -15.56 10.71 -16.44
C LYS A 285 -15.28 9.57 -17.40
N LEU A 286 -14.35 8.68 -17.08
CA LEU A 286 -14.03 7.51 -17.91
C LEU A 286 -15.20 6.52 -18.00
N THR A 287 -16.05 6.46 -16.99
CA THR A 287 -17.25 5.59 -16.96
C THR A 287 -18.53 6.27 -17.44
N ASP A 288 -18.45 7.53 -17.90
CA ASP A 288 -19.55 8.23 -18.56
C ASP A 288 -19.69 7.72 -20.01
N GLU A 289 -20.91 7.38 -20.43
CA GLU A 289 -21.22 6.86 -21.77
C GLU A 289 -20.78 7.80 -22.90
N LYS A 290 -20.61 9.10 -22.61
CA LYS A 290 -20.19 10.11 -23.59
C LYS A 290 -18.68 10.13 -23.83
N THR A 291 -17.90 9.53 -22.95
CA THR A 291 -16.44 9.57 -23.05
C THR A 291 -15.95 8.48 -24.00
N VAL A 292 -15.18 8.87 -25.01
CA VAL A 292 -14.60 7.93 -25.99
C VAL A 292 -13.08 7.95 -25.79
N ALA A 293 -12.52 6.82 -25.36
CA ALA A 293 -11.08 6.60 -25.29
C ALA A 293 -10.60 5.84 -26.54
N LYS A 294 -9.42 6.22 -27.06
CA LYS A 294 -8.71 5.54 -28.15
C LYS A 294 -7.99 4.29 -27.64
N SER A 295 -7.45 4.35 -26.43
CA SER A 295 -6.87 3.19 -25.73
C SER A 295 -7.95 2.28 -25.15
N ASP A 296 -7.55 1.12 -24.66
CA ASP A 296 -8.46 0.21 -23.97
C ASP A 296 -8.95 0.84 -22.66
N LEU A 297 -10.23 1.24 -22.63
CA LEU A 297 -10.85 1.92 -21.49
C LEU A 297 -10.70 1.12 -20.18
N LYS A 298 -10.77 -0.21 -20.25
CA LYS A 298 -10.67 -1.03 -19.04
C LYS A 298 -9.25 -1.01 -18.47
N VAL A 299 -8.23 -0.99 -19.33
CA VAL A 299 -6.82 -0.80 -18.94
C VAL A 299 -6.64 0.55 -18.24
N LEU A 300 -7.18 1.62 -18.83
CA LEU A 300 -7.14 2.96 -18.24
C LEU A 300 -7.79 2.99 -16.85
N LEU A 301 -8.98 2.41 -16.70
CA LEU A 301 -9.67 2.33 -15.41
C LEU A 301 -8.86 1.59 -14.34
N PHE A 302 -8.19 0.50 -14.71
CA PHE A 302 -7.32 -0.23 -13.79
C PHE A 302 -6.07 0.57 -13.38
N ILE A 303 -5.46 1.30 -14.31
CA ILE A 303 -4.34 2.22 -14.00
C ILE A 303 -4.78 3.25 -12.95
N VAL A 304 -5.95 3.90 -13.14
CA VAL A 304 -6.48 4.87 -12.17
C VAL A 304 -6.75 4.23 -10.81
N ALA A 305 -7.33 3.02 -10.80
CA ALA A 305 -7.66 2.30 -9.58
C ALA A 305 -6.39 1.87 -8.80
N GLN A 306 -5.34 1.42 -9.49
CA GLN A 306 -4.03 1.12 -8.90
C GLN A 306 -3.42 2.37 -8.26
N ASN A 307 -3.33 3.47 -9.02
CA ASN A 307 -2.72 4.71 -8.54
C ASN A 307 -3.49 5.34 -7.37
N TYR A 308 -4.82 5.20 -7.33
CA TYR A 308 -5.61 5.61 -6.18
C TYR A 308 -5.23 4.79 -4.93
N PHE A 309 -5.15 3.45 -5.03
CA PHE A 309 -4.77 2.60 -3.91
C PHE A 309 -3.39 2.96 -3.35
N GLU A 310 -2.40 3.13 -4.23
CA GLU A 310 -1.04 3.49 -3.84
C GLU A 310 -0.95 4.89 -3.22
N THR A 311 -1.61 5.88 -3.83
CA THR A 311 -1.65 7.26 -3.30
C THR A 311 -2.36 7.31 -1.96
N SER A 312 -3.46 6.58 -1.82
CA SER A 312 -4.24 6.49 -0.59
C SER A 312 -3.42 5.85 0.56
N ASN A 313 -2.66 4.79 0.26
CA ASN A 313 -1.72 4.18 1.20
C ASN A 313 -0.62 5.18 1.62
N LYS A 314 0.09 5.80 0.65
CA LYS A 314 1.15 6.79 0.91
C LYS A 314 0.67 7.99 1.73
N LEU A 315 -0.54 8.47 1.45
CA LEU A 315 -1.15 9.57 2.20
C LEU A 315 -1.48 9.15 3.64
N THR A 316 -2.00 7.93 3.83
CA THR A 316 -2.26 7.39 5.17
C THR A 316 -0.96 7.19 5.96
N GLU A 317 0.11 6.72 5.31
CA GLU A 317 1.46 6.64 5.90
C GLU A 317 1.98 8.02 6.31
N SER A 318 1.79 9.04 5.47
CA SER A 318 2.18 10.43 5.78
C SER A 318 1.43 10.99 6.98
N PHE A 319 0.11 10.73 7.07
CA PHE A 319 -0.69 11.13 8.23
C PHE A 319 -0.31 10.41 9.52
N SER A 320 0.30 9.23 9.44
CA SER A 320 0.70 8.46 10.62
C SER A 320 1.76 9.15 11.47
N ILE A 321 2.43 10.19 10.95
CA ILE A 321 3.37 11.06 11.68
C ILE A 321 2.65 11.82 12.81
N TYR A 322 1.39 12.19 12.61
CA TYR A 322 0.60 12.98 13.58
C TYR A 322 0.10 12.15 14.78
N GLU A 323 0.35 10.84 14.78
CA GLU A 323 0.06 9.98 15.93
C GLU A 323 1.20 9.97 16.96
N ASP A 324 2.39 10.44 16.57
CA ASP A 324 3.59 10.46 17.40
C ASP A 324 3.71 11.79 18.15
N SER A 325 3.17 11.84 19.36
CA SER A 325 3.15 13.06 20.19
C SER A 325 4.54 13.58 20.54
N GLU A 326 5.59 12.77 20.46
CA GLU A 326 6.97 13.21 20.71
C GLU A 326 7.46 14.20 19.64
N ARG A 327 6.83 14.21 18.47
CA ARG A 327 7.14 15.14 17.37
C ARG A 327 6.49 16.51 17.55
N LYS A 328 5.52 16.64 18.46
CA LYS A 328 4.83 17.89 18.77
C LYS A 328 5.73 18.77 19.65
N ASN A 329 5.97 20.00 19.21
CA ASN A 329 6.67 21.06 19.95
C ASN A 329 5.96 22.41 19.74
N GLU A 330 6.39 23.44 20.49
CA GLU A 330 5.78 24.78 20.45
C GLU A 330 5.75 25.40 19.03
N ARG A 331 6.73 25.09 18.17
CA ARG A 331 6.82 25.66 16.82
C ARG A 331 5.84 25.02 15.84
N ASN A 332 5.47 23.76 16.08
CA ASN A 332 4.68 22.97 15.14
C ASN A 332 3.32 22.51 15.67
N GLU A 333 2.97 22.89 16.90
CA GLU A 333 1.71 22.55 17.56
C GLU A 333 0.48 22.77 16.67
N GLN A 334 0.39 23.94 16.01
CA GLN A 334 -0.73 24.23 15.12
C GLN A 334 -0.84 23.29 13.90
N PHE A 335 0.30 22.78 13.41
CA PHE A 335 0.32 21.84 12.27
C PHE A 335 -0.06 20.46 12.71
N PHE A 336 0.40 20.08 13.90
CA PHE A 336 0.15 18.79 14.50
C PHE A 336 -1.34 18.63 14.80
N GLU A 337 -1.96 19.62 15.45
CA GLU A 337 -3.39 19.58 15.80
C GLU A 337 -4.31 19.53 14.58
N LYS A 338 -4.04 20.38 13.59
CA LYS A 338 -4.76 20.34 12.31
C LYS A 338 -4.47 19.07 11.52
N GLY A 339 -3.24 18.54 11.60
CA GLY A 339 -2.88 17.27 10.98
C GLY A 339 -3.69 16.09 11.54
N ILE A 340 -3.91 16.05 12.86
CA ILE A 340 -4.79 15.06 13.51
C ILE A 340 -6.23 15.22 13.02
N GLU A 341 -6.74 16.44 12.92
CA GLU A 341 -8.10 16.71 12.39
C GLU A 341 -8.23 16.20 10.95
N GLN A 342 -7.26 16.53 10.10
CA GLN A 342 -7.24 16.13 8.69
C GLN A 342 -7.03 14.63 8.51
N GLN A 343 -6.28 13.97 9.39
CA GLN A 343 -6.17 12.51 9.40
C GLN A 343 -7.53 11.86 9.68
N LYS A 344 -8.29 12.36 10.66
CA LYS A 344 -9.63 11.83 10.97
C LYS A 344 -10.60 12.03 9.81
N GLU A 345 -10.60 13.21 9.20
CA GLU A 345 -11.39 13.47 7.99
C GLU A 345 -10.97 12.53 6.85
N TRP A 346 -9.67 12.35 6.64
CA TRP A 346 -9.12 11.48 5.60
C TRP A 346 -9.58 10.03 5.75
N LEU A 347 -9.58 9.47 6.96
CA LEU A 347 -10.04 8.09 7.18
C LEU A 347 -11.50 7.89 6.76
N GLU A 348 -12.37 8.88 7.01
CA GLU A 348 -13.78 8.86 6.59
C GLU A 348 -13.94 9.07 5.09
N VAL A 349 -13.19 10.01 4.51
CA VAL A 349 -13.21 10.30 3.07
C VAL A 349 -12.71 9.11 2.26
N LYS A 350 -11.60 8.49 2.69
CA LYS A 350 -11.01 7.32 2.05
C LYS A 350 -11.99 6.17 1.92
N LYS A 351 -12.74 5.86 2.99
CA LYS A 351 -13.77 4.81 2.96
C LYS A 351 -14.83 5.10 1.89
N LYS A 352 -15.37 6.33 1.87
CA LYS A 352 -16.39 6.75 0.89
C LYS A 352 -15.86 6.71 -0.55
N ASN A 353 -14.61 7.11 -0.73
CA ASN A 353 -13.97 7.12 -2.05
C ASN A 353 -13.84 5.70 -2.61
N TYR A 354 -13.41 4.70 -1.82
CA TYR A 354 -13.35 3.31 -2.29
C TYR A 354 -14.71 2.79 -2.73
N VAL A 355 -15.77 3.07 -1.96
CA VAL A 355 -17.15 2.71 -2.32
C VAL A 355 -17.53 3.33 -3.66
N ASN A 356 -17.29 4.63 -3.84
CA ASN A 356 -17.62 5.37 -5.06
C ASN A 356 -16.82 4.88 -6.28
N ILE A 357 -15.53 4.59 -6.11
CA ILE A 357 -14.66 4.03 -7.17
C ILE A 357 -15.20 2.68 -7.60
N ILE A 358 -15.45 1.76 -6.67
CA ILE A 358 -15.97 0.42 -6.98
C ILE A 358 -17.32 0.52 -7.70
N GLN A 359 -18.25 1.35 -7.22
CA GLN A 359 -19.54 1.55 -7.87
C GLN A 359 -19.40 2.08 -9.30
N SER A 360 -18.46 2.98 -9.54
CA SER A 360 -18.21 3.54 -10.86
C SER A 360 -17.57 2.50 -11.79
N LEU A 361 -16.57 1.76 -11.31
CA LEU A 361 -15.92 0.68 -12.04
C LEU A 361 -16.92 -0.38 -12.51
N LYS A 362 -17.93 -0.72 -11.69
CA LYS A 362 -19.00 -1.68 -12.05
C LYS A 362 -19.83 -1.30 -13.26
N LYS A 363 -19.82 -0.03 -13.68
CA LYS A 363 -20.51 0.41 -14.92
C LYS A 363 -19.82 -0.11 -16.18
N THR A 364 -18.54 -0.49 -16.09
CA THR A 364 -17.71 -0.84 -17.26
C THR A 364 -16.99 -2.18 -17.08
N LEU A 365 -16.55 -2.50 -15.88
CA LEU A 365 -15.88 -3.75 -15.52
C LEU A 365 -16.88 -4.77 -14.98
N SER A 366 -16.64 -6.04 -15.30
CA SER A 366 -17.35 -7.16 -14.68
C SER A 366 -16.93 -7.34 -13.21
N ASN A 367 -17.76 -8.02 -12.42
CA ASN A 367 -17.40 -8.35 -11.03
C ASN A 367 -16.09 -9.15 -10.96
N SER A 368 -15.86 -10.09 -11.89
CA SER A 368 -14.62 -10.88 -11.90
C SER A 368 -13.39 -9.99 -12.11
N GLU A 369 -13.46 -9.04 -13.04
CA GLU A 369 -12.38 -8.08 -13.29
C GLU A 369 -12.08 -7.20 -12.06
N ILE A 370 -13.12 -6.76 -11.34
CA ILE A 370 -12.95 -5.97 -10.10
C ILE A 370 -12.35 -6.84 -8.99
N GLU A 371 -12.79 -8.08 -8.85
CA GLU A 371 -12.25 -9.02 -7.86
C GLU A 371 -10.78 -9.33 -8.12
N ASP A 372 -10.37 -9.46 -9.39
CA ASP A 372 -8.98 -9.70 -9.75
C ASP A 372 -8.08 -8.58 -9.28
N TRP A 373 -8.54 -7.33 -9.41
CA TRP A 373 -7.84 -6.17 -8.85
C TRP A 373 -7.79 -6.21 -7.32
N ILE A 374 -8.95 -6.33 -6.66
CA ILE A 374 -9.07 -6.22 -5.19
C ILE A 374 -8.28 -7.32 -4.47
N PHE A 375 -8.39 -8.58 -4.93
CA PHE A 375 -7.75 -9.73 -4.28
C PHE A 375 -6.34 -10.02 -4.79
N SER A 376 -5.76 -9.14 -5.61
CA SER A 376 -4.35 -9.27 -6.02
C SER A 376 -3.36 -8.81 -4.94
N TYR A 377 -3.78 -7.91 -4.04
CA TYR A 377 -2.93 -7.32 -3.02
C TYR A 377 -2.67 -8.30 -1.87
N ARG A 378 -1.41 -8.70 -1.69
CA ARG A 378 -1.01 -9.67 -0.65
C ARG A 378 -0.71 -8.96 0.66
N PRO A 379 -1.22 -9.43 1.82
CA PRO A 379 -0.89 -8.81 3.10
C PRO A 379 0.60 -8.93 3.38
N ARG A 380 1.18 -7.90 3.97
CA ARG A 380 2.59 -7.87 4.38
C ARG A 380 2.69 -8.45 5.79
N THR A 381 3.68 -9.31 6.04
CA THR A 381 3.87 -9.90 7.37
C THR A 381 4.33 -8.84 8.36
N ASN A 382 3.72 -8.85 9.53
CA ASN A 382 4.13 -7.99 10.64
C ASN A 382 5.38 -8.60 11.29
N SER A 383 6.57 -8.16 10.86
CA SER A 383 7.71 -8.17 11.77
C SER A 383 7.45 -7.12 12.84
N ARG A 384 7.89 -7.35 14.09
CA ARG A 384 7.46 -6.64 15.30
C ARG A 384 7.66 -5.10 15.34
N GLN A 385 8.02 -4.44 14.24
CA GLN A 385 8.45 -3.03 14.22
C GLN A 385 8.02 -2.18 13.00
N TYR A 386 7.13 -2.61 12.09
CA TYR A 386 6.79 -1.80 10.89
C TYR A 386 5.33 -1.35 10.79
N LYS A 387 5.04 -0.14 11.30
CA LYS A 387 3.78 0.61 11.11
C LYS A 387 3.31 0.72 9.63
N PRO A 388 4.20 0.83 8.62
CA PRO A 388 3.78 0.83 7.22
C PRO A 388 3.08 -0.47 6.77
N ASN A 389 3.45 -1.63 7.33
CA ASN A 389 2.80 -2.89 6.99
C ASN A 389 1.37 -2.95 7.55
N ASP A 390 1.16 -2.44 8.76
CA ASP A 390 -0.18 -2.33 9.36
C ASP A 390 -1.09 -1.41 8.55
N ILE A 391 -0.56 -0.25 8.11
CA ILE A 391 -1.30 0.70 7.26
C ILE A 391 -1.67 0.03 5.93
N TYR A 392 -0.72 -0.60 5.25
CA TYR A 392 -0.96 -1.32 3.99
C TYR A 392 -2.01 -2.43 4.13
N ASN A 393 -1.90 -3.25 5.18
CA ASN A 393 -2.87 -4.31 5.45
C ASN A 393 -4.26 -3.76 5.78
N SER A 394 -4.34 -2.62 6.48
CA SER A 394 -5.59 -1.92 6.74
C SER A 394 -6.22 -1.35 5.46
N GLU A 395 -5.39 -0.95 4.49
CA GLU A 395 -5.83 -0.47 3.19
C GLU A 395 -6.49 -1.58 2.38
N ILE A 396 -5.86 -2.76 2.33
CA ILE A 396 -6.44 -3.97 1.70
C ILE A 396 -7.79 -4.28 2.34
N LYS A 397 -7.85 -4.30 3.69
CA LYS A 397 -9.08 -4.59 4.42
C LYS A 397 -10.19 -3.61 4.06
N LEU A 398 -9.89 -2.30 4.04
CA LEU A 398 -10.86 -1.28 3.69
C LEU A 398 -11.38 -1.44 2.26
N LEU A 399 -10.50 -1.76 1.30
CA LEU A 399 -10.88 -2.03 -0.08
C LEU A 399 -11.84 -3.23 -0.16
N THR A 400 -11.53 -4.32 0.54
CA THR A 400 -12.41 -5.50 0.59
C THR A 400 -13.75 -5.24 1.27
N ASP A 401 -13.76 -4.46 2.35
CA ASP A 401 -14.99 -4.07 3.06
C ASP A 401 -15.88 -3.19 2.18
N ALA A 402 -15.30 -2.22 1.47
CA ALA A 402 -16.02 -1.37 0.51
C ALA A 402 -16.62 -2.19 -0.65
N TYR A 403 -15.93 -3.24 -1.10
CA TYR A 403 -16.48 -4.17 -2.09
C TYR A 403 -17.62 -5.00 -1.52
N LYS A 404 -17.50 -5.47 -0.27
CA LYS A 404 -18.55 -6.24 0.44
C LYS A 404 -19.86 -5.47 0.52
N GLU A 405 -19.80 -4.20 0.91
CA GLU A 405 -20.97 -3.31 1.04
C GLU A 405 -21.75 -3.17 -0.29
N ASN A 406 -21.12 -3.41 -1.45
CA ASN A 406 -21.68 -3.13 -2.78
C ASN A 406 -21.86 -4.35 -3.68
N SER A 407 -21.50 -5.57 -3.26
CA SER A 407 -21.32 -6.74 -4.16
C SER A 407 -22.09 -7.98 -3.72
N ILE A 408 -23.33 -7.79 -3.29
CA ILE A 408 -24.10 -8.84 -2.59
C ILE A 408 -24.65 -9.92 -3.55
N GLU A 409 -24.67 -9.73 -4.87
CA GLU A 409 -25.57 -10.54 -5.72
C GLU A 409 -24.94 -11.60 -6.65
N LEU A 410 -23.65 -11.60 -6.98
CA LEU A 410 -23.05 -12.69 -7.76
C LEU A 410 -21.56 -12.88 -7.44
N LEU A 411 -21.23 -14.01 -6.79
CA LEU A 411 -19.85 -14.44 -6.56
C LEU A 411 -19.30 -15.05 -7.86
N SER A 412 -18.19 -14.52 -8.39
CA SER A 412 -17.48 -15.14 -9.52
C SER A 412 -16.53 -16.21 -8.99
N LEU A 413 -17.01 -17.46 -8.93
CA LEU A 413 -16.25 -18.62 -8.46
C LEU A 413 -15.29 -19.17 -9.53
N ASP A 414 -14.68 -18.30 -10.33
CA ASP A 414 -13.66 -18.72 -11.30
C ASP A 414 -12.40 -19.24 -10.57
N SER A 415 -12.03 -20.47 -10.91
CA SER A 415 -10.94 -21.22 -10.31
C SER A 415 -9.53 -20.70 -10.65
N GLN A 416 -9.34 -19.96 -11.75
CA GLN A 416 -7.99 -19.60 -12.22
C GLN A 416 -7.28 -18.58 -11.31
N LEU A 417 -8.06 -17.76 -10.60
CA LEU A 417 -7.60 -16.59 -9.82
C LEU A 417 -8.00 -16.67 -8.35
N PHE A 418 -8.47 -17.84 -7.91
CA PHE A 418 -8.85 -18.11 -6.54
C PHE A 418 -7.64 -18.06 -5.61
N ASN A 419 -7.78 -17.42 -4.45
CA ASN A 419 -6.76 -17.34 -3.41
C ASN A 419 -7.41 -17.30 -2.00
N LEU A 420 -6.60 -17.34 -0.94
CA LEU A 420 -7.10 -17.38 0.45
C LEU A 420 -7.87 -16.12 0.86
N GLN A 421 -7.51 -14.93 0.36
CA GLN A 421 -8.23 -13.70 0.69
C GLN A 421 -9.63 -13.72 0.06
N LYS A 422 -9.70 -14.08 -1.23
CA LYS A 422 -10.96 -14.24 -1.97
C LYS A 422 -11.85 -15.29 -1.31
N PHE A 423 -11.27 -16.41 -0.89
CA PHE A 423 -11.97 -17.45 -0.13
C PHE A 423 -12.57 -16.94 1.18
N ASN A 424 -11.75 -16.29 2.03
CA ASN A 424 -12.21 -15.76 3.31
C ASN A 424 -13.34 -14.73 3.11
N PHE A 425 -13.18 -13.83 2.14
CA PHE A 425 -14.20 -12.85 1.78
C PHE A 425 -15.52 -13.53 1.41
N TYR A 426 -15.50 -14.54 0.55
CA TYR A 426 -16.71 -15.25 0.15
C TYR A 426 -17.39 -15.97 1.30
N VAL A 427 -16.62 -16.62 2.18
CA VAL A 427 -17.17 -17.26 3.37
C VAL A 427 -17.86 -16.25 4.27
N GLU A 428 -17.27 -15.07 4.48
CA GLU A 428 -17.93 -14.02 5.25
C GLU A 428 -19.23 -13.53 4.62
N VAL A 429 -19.29 -13.39 3.29
CA VAL A 429 -20.51 -12.95 2.58
C VAL A 429 -21.65 -13.97 2.69
N ILE A 430 -21.33 -15.27 2.72
CA ILE A 430 -22.35 -16.33 2.78
C ILE A 430 -22.70 -16.76 4.20
N LYS A 431 -21.90 -16.37 5.21
CA LYS A 431 -22.11 -16.75 6.61
C LYS A 431 -23.51 -16.42 7.11
N ASP A 432 -24.09 -15.33 6.60
CA ASP A 432 -25.42 -14.82 6.97
C ASP A 432 -26.56 -15.31 6.05
N LYS A 433 -26.25 -15.97 4.92
CA LYS A 433 -27.24 -16.33 3.87
C LYS A 433 -27.74 -17.78 3.95
N GLU A 434 -27.09 -18.64 4.73
CA GLU A 434 -27.38 -20.07 4.89
C GLU A 434 -27.52 -20.89 3.58
N ASP A 435 -26.89 -20.47 2.48
CA ASP A 435 -26.97 -21.16 1.20
C ASP A 435 -25.98 -22.34 1.12
N LYS A 436 -26.51 -23.56 1.29
CA LYS A 436 -25.73 -24.82 1.20
C LYS A 436 -25.07 -25.00 -0.18
N LYS A 437 -25.73 -24.62 -1.27
CA LYS A 437 -25.19 -24.83 -2.62
C LYS A 437 -23.94 -23.98 -2.83
N ILE A 438 -23.99 -22.72 -2.42
CA ILE A 438 -22.83 -21.82 -2.49
C ILE A 438 -21.71 -22.32 -1.58
N ALA A 439 -22.04 -22.82 -0.37
CA ALA A 439 -21.05 -23.40 0.53
C ALA A 439 -20.33 -24.61 -0.10
N SER A 440 -21.05 -25.51 -0.77
CA SER A 440 -20.46 -26.63 -1.50
C SER A 440 -19.55 -26.17 -2.65
N THR A 441 -19.97 -25.19 -3.45
CA THR A 441 -19.13 -24.67 -4.54
C THR A 441 -17.87 -23.99 -4.03
N LEU A 442 -17.95 -23.25 -2.92
CA LEU A 442 -16.79 -22.64 -2.27
C LEU A 442 -15.82 -23.69 -1.69
N LEU A 443 -16.35 -24.75 -1.10
CA LEU A 443 -15.54 -25.86 -0.59
C LEU A 443 -14.80 -26.55 -1.74
N GLU A 444 -15.47 -26.79 -2.86
CA GLU A 444 -14.85 -27.35 -4.07
C GLU A 444 -13.75 -26.44 -4.63
N ALA A 445 -14.02 -25.13 -4.75
CA ALA A 445 -13.04 -24.15 -5.22
C ALA A 445 -11.80 -24.11 -4.32
N MET A 446 -11.98 -24.09 -2.99
CA MET A 446 -10.88 -24.14 -2.03
C MET A 446 -10.10 -25.45 -2.13
N THR A 447 -10.80 -26.57 -2.28
CA THR A 447 -10.17 -27.89 -2.47
C THR A 447 -9.31 -27.91 -3.73
N ASN A 448 -9.80 -27.34 -4.84
CA ASN A 448 -9.04 -27.23 -6.09
C ASN A 448 -7.83 -26.31 -5.95
N TYR A 449 -7.98 -25.18 -5.23
CA TYR A 449 -6.88 -24.27 -4.94
C TYR A 449 -5.78 -24.93 -4.10
N ILE A 450 -6.13 -25.60 -2.98
CA ILE A 450 -5.16 -26.35 -2.16
C ILE A 450 -4.44 -27.43 -3.00
N SER A 451 -5.14 -28.06 -3.95
CA SER A 451 -4.52 -29.05 -4.84
C SER A 451 -3.48 -28.45 -5.78
N SER A 452 -3.59 -27.16 -6.15
CA SER A 452 -2.72 -26.49 -7.12
C SER A 452 -1.29 -26.22 -6.62
N ASP A 453 -0.40 -25.86 -7.53
CA ASP A 453 0.98 -25.44 -7.21
C ASP A 453 1.06 -24.00 -6.66
N LYS A 454 -0.03 -23.24 -6.73
CA LYS A 454 -0.12 -21.86 -6.22
C LYS A 454 -0.39 -21.82 -4.71
N PHE A 455 -0.85 -22.92 -4.12
CA PHE A 455 -1.16 -22.98 -2.70
C PHE A 455 0.11 -22.85 -1.85
N PHE A 456 0.07 -21.93 -0.91
CA PHE A 456 1.13 -21.71 0.07
C PHE A 456 0.50 -21.51 1.44
N TRP A 457 1.11 -22.09 2.47
CA TRP A 457 0.82 -21.84 3.87
C TRP A 457 2.14 -21.87 4.62
N ASP A 458 2.43 -20.82 5.38
CA ASP A 458 3.66 -20.72 6.17
C ASP A 458 3.65 -21.54 7.46
N ARG A 459 2.56 -22.27 7.72
CA ARG A 459 2.32 -23.08 8.93
C ARG A 459 2.17 -22.24 10.19
N THR A 460 1.68 -21.01 10.05
CA THR A 460 1.32 -20.15 11.17
C THR A 460 -0.19 -19.93 11.23
N TYR A 461 -0.65 -19.36 12.34
CA TYR A 461 -2.01 -18.85 12.51
C TYR A 461 -2.13 -17.35 12.15
N VAL A 462 -1.23 -16.83 11.31
CA VAL A 462 -1.30 -15.44 10.84
C VAL A 462 -2.37 -15.33 9.73
N GLU A 463 -2.98 -14.16 9.59
CA GLU A 463 -3.88 -13.90 8.46
C GLU A 463 -3.12 -13.91 7.12
N PRO A 464 -3.70 -14.45 6.03
CA PRO A 464 -5.09 -14.90 5.88
C PRO A 464 -5.36 -16.36 6.29
N TYR A 465 -4.38 -17.08 6.81
CA TYR A 465 -4.47 -18.54 7.02
C TYR A 465 -5.45 -18.92 8.12
N TRP A 466 -5.46 -18.19 9.23
CA TRP A 466 -6.36 -18.48 10.35
C TRP A 466 -7.83 -18.38 9.96
N SER A 467 -8.22 -17.29 9.29
CA SER A 467 -9.56 -17.14 8.76
C SER A 467 -9.90 -18.22 7.73
N ALA A 468 -8.94 -18.67 6.93
CA ALA A 468 -9.15 -19.74 5.96
C ALA A 468 -9.38 -21.11 6.63
N LEU A 469 -8.63 -21.44 7.67
CA LEU A 469 -8.83 -22.68 8.43
C LEU A 469 -10.22 -22.70 9.08
N LYS A 470 -10.63 -21.60 9.72
CA LYS A 470 -11.98 -21.46 10.31
C LYS A 470 -13.08 -21.56 9.27
N SER A 471 -12.87 -20.91 8.13
CA SER A 471 -13.79 -20.94 7.00
C SER A 471 -13.93 -22.35 6.43
N LEU A 472 -12.85 -23.12 6.36
CA LEU A 472 -12.90 -24.52 5.92
C LEU A 472 -13.76 -25.36 6.88
N GLY A 473 -13.55 -25.25 8.19
CA GLY A 473 -14.38 -25.93 9.20
C GLY A 473 -15.87 -25.56 9.10
N PHE A 474 -16.17 -24.26 8.91
CA PHE A 474 -17.53 -23.77 8.69
C PHE A 474 -18.16 -24.32 7.40
N LEU A 475 -17.43 -24.34 6.28
CA LEU A 475 -17.99 -24.86 5.02
C LEU A 475 -18.28 -26.36 5.09
N ILE A 476 -17.43 -27.13 5.77
CA ILE A 476 -17.65 -28.56 6.01
C ILE A 476 -18.92 -28.75 6.86
N SER A 477 -19.13 -27.93 7.90
CA SER A 477 -20.33 -28.02 8.76
C SER A 477 -21.64 -27.76 8.03
N ARG A 478 -21.59 -27.05 6.90
CA ARG A 478 -22.76 -26.72 6.06
C ARG A 478 -23.06 -27.78 4.98
N GLN A 479 -22.20 -28.78 4.79
CA GLN A 479 -22.49 -29.87 3.85
C GLN A 479 -23.61 -30.78 4.37
N ASP A 480 -24.25 -31.53 3.47
CA ASP A 480 -25.33 -32.46 3.85
C ASP A 480 -24.85 -33.60 4.74
N ASN A 481 -23.59 -34.02 4.57
CA ASN A 481 -22.92 -34.97 5.47
C ASN A 481 -21.52 -34.43 5.84
N PRO A 482 -21.42 -33.58 6.88
CA PRO A 482 -20.17 -32.93 7.27
C PRO A 482 -19.04 -33.91 7.58
N ILE A 483 -19.36 -35.00 8.28
CA ILE A 483 -18.38 -36.01 8.70
C ILE A 483 -17.84 -36.80 7.52
N GLN A 484 -18.72 -37.25 6.62
CA GLN A 484 -18.28 -37.93 5.41
C GLN A 484 -17.44 -37.01 4.52
N THR A 485 -17.84 -35.74 4.38
CA THR A 485 -17.07 -34.74 3.64
C THR A 485 -15.68 -34.55 4.25
N ALA A 486 -15.57 -34.42 5.57
CA ALA A 486 -14.28 -34.30 6.26
C ALA A 486 -13.38 -35.51 5.96
N LYS A 487 -13.93 -36.72 6.01
CA LYS A 487 -13.20 -37.97 5.69
C LYS A 487 -12.72 -38.00 4.24
N GLU A 488 -13.56 -37.55 3.30
CA GLU A 488 -13.21 -37.47 1.88
C GLU A 488 -12.08 -36.47 1.62
N LEU A 489 -12.11 -35.30 2.28
CA LEU A 489 -11.04 -34.30 2.19
C LEU A 489 -9.72 -34.84 2.74
N ILE A 490 -9.73 -35.45 3.93
CA ILE A 490 -8.54 -36.07 4.52
C ILE A 490 -7.96 -37.11 3.55
N ASN A 491 -8.80 -38.00 3.02
CA ASN A 491 -8.35 -39.03 2.08
C ASN A 491 -7.83 -38.46 0.76
N LYS A 492 -8.39 -37.35 0.26
CA LYS A 492 -7.93 -36.69 -0.98
C LYS A 492 -6.51 -36.13 -0.86
N PHE A 493 -6.18 -35.53 0.28
CA PHE A 493 -4.87 -34.91 0.53
C PHE A 493 -3.91 -35.81 1.28
N LYS A 494 -4.32 -37.04 1.60
CA LYS A 494 -3.51 -38.02 2.30
C LYS A 494 -2.18 -38.25 1.58
N THR A 495 -1.09 -37.96 2.27
CA THR A 495 0.25 -38.34 1.84
C THR A 495 0.54 -39.75 2.34
N ILE A 496 1.16 -40.58 1.49
CA ILE A 496 1.69 -41.89 1.90
C ILE A 496 3.21 -41.80 1.84
N HIS A 497 3.86 -41.91 2.99
CA HIS A 497 5.30 -41.94 3.07
C HIS A 497 5.83 -43.27 2.52
N GLN A 498 6.58 -43.24 1.41
CA GLN A 498 7.29 -44.41 0.86
C GLN A 498 8.78 -44.10 0.68
N GLY A 499 9.66 -44.80 1.42
CA GLY A 499 11.06 -44.99 1.04
C GLY A 499 12.14 -44.17 1.76
N TRP A 500 13.38 -44.63 1.57
CA TRP A 500 14.60 -44.16 2.24
C TRP A 500 15.04 -42.77 1.74
N ASN A 501 15.20 -41.83 2.68
CA ASN A 501 15.88 -40.52 2.61
C ASN A 501 16.26 -39.99 1.21
N PRO A 502 15.31 -39.39 0.45
CA PRO A 502 15.61 -38.78 -0.84
C PRO A 502 16.47 -37.52 -0.67
N SER A 503 17.38 -37.26 -1.61
CA SER A 503 18.26 -36.09 -1.60
C SER A 503 17.54 -34.75 -1.77
N LYS A 504 16.27 -34.76 -2.21
CA LYS A 504 15.34 -33.61 -2.25
C LYS A 504 13.93 -34.11 -1.95
N ILE A 505 13.32 -33.64 -0.87
CA ILE A 505 11.95 -33.97 -0.51
C ILE A 505 11.06 -32.77 -0.86
N ASP A 506 10.01 -33.00 -1.64
CA ASP A 506 8.94 -32.02 -1.81
C ASP A 506 8.01 -32.09 -0.59
N PHE A 507 7.98 -31.02 0.19
CA PHE A 507 7.15 -30.91 1.39
C PHE A 507 5.75 -30.34 1.11
N SER A 508 5.48 -29.90 -0.12
CA SER A 508 4.18 -29.33 -0.51
C SER A 508 2.99 -30.25 -0.18
N PRO A 509 3.04 -31.59 -0.43
CA PRO A 509 1.96 -32.48 -0.04
C PRO A 509 1.67 -32.50 1.46
N LEU A 510 2.71 -32.51 2.30
CA LEU A 510 2.55 -32.50 3.76
C LEU A 510 1.93 -31.20 4.27
N VAL A 511 2.33 -30.06 3.70
CA VAL A 511 1.72 -28.77 4.05
C VAL A 511 0.23 -28.75 3.70
N LYS A 512 -0.16 -29.29 2.54
CA LYS A 512 -1.55 -29.39 2.10
C LYS A 512 -2.37 -30.30 3.02
N GLU A 513 -1.83 -31.47 3.36
CA GLU A 513 -2.45 -32.41 4.30
C GLU A 513 -2.63 -31.80 5.69
N SER A 514 -1.58 -31.21 6.26
CA SER A 514 -1.65 -30.54 7.56
C SER A 514 -2.68 -29.42 7.57
N PHE A 515 -2.80 -28.64 6.48
CA PHE A 515 -3.79 -27.57 6.37
C PHE A 515 -5.21 -28.13 6.42
N ILE A 516 -5.48 -29.21 5.70
CA ILE A 516 -6.79 -29.89 5.72
C ILE A 516 -7.09 -30.45 7.11
N CYS A 517 -6.15 -31.17 7.73
CA CYS A 517 -6.33 -31.68 9.08
C CYS A 517 -6.62 -30.55 10.09
N SER A 518 -5.97 -29.40 9.92
CA SER A 518 -6.18 -28.21 10.76
C SER A 518 -7.58 -27.62 10.55
N GLY A 519 -8.05 -27.53 9.31
CA GLY A 519 -9.42 -27.09 9.01
C GLY A 519 -10.50 -28.05 9.51
N VAL A 520 -10.25 -29.37 9.43
CA VAL A 520 -11.16 -30.38 10.01
C VAL A 520 -11.16 -30.31 11.54
N ALA A 521 -10.02 -30.02 12.19
CA ALA A 521 -10.01 -29.79 13.64
C ALA A 521 -10.90 -28.59 14.05
N LEU A 522 -11.05 -27.58 13.19
CA LEU A 522 -11.95 -26.45 13.43
C LEU A 522 -13.43 -26.75 13.11
N LEU A 523 -13.74 -27.90 12.49
CA LEU A 523 -15.13 -28.36 12.38
C LEU A 523 -15.79 -28.50 13.76
N PHE A 524 -15.01 -28.85 14.79
CA PHE A 524 -15.49 -29.04 16.15
C PHE A 524 -16.04 -27.77 16.82
N GLU A 525 -15.71 -26.57 16.30
CA GLU A 525 -16.35 -25.31 16.72
C GLU A 525 -17.84 -25.24 16.32
N ASN A 526 -18.28 -26.08 15.39
CA ASN A 526 -19.64 -26.08 14.83
C ASN A 526 -20.45 -27.28 15.36
N GLU A 527 -21.07 -27.16 16.53
CA GLU A 527 -21.85 -28.25 17.16
C GLU A 527 -22.94 -28.83 16.24
N SER A 528 -23.54 -28.00 15.38
CA SER A 528 -24.58 -28.43 14.43
C SER A 528 -24.08 -29.39 13.35
N ALA A 529 -22.76 -29.57 13.20
CA ALA A 529 -22.18 -30.52 12.26
C ALA A 529 -22.34 -31.98 12.70
N PHE A 530 -22.61 -32.23 13.99
CA PHE A 530 -22.64 -33.55 14.60
C PHE A 530 -24.06 -33.91 15.03
N LYS A 531 -24.51 -35.13 14.74
CA LYS A 531 -25.83 -35.60 15.18
C LYS A 531 -25.88 -35.81 16.69
N ASP A 532 -24.79 -36.31 17.25
CA ASP A 532 -24.66 -36.59 18.67
C ASP A 532 -23.19 -36.57 19.12
N LYS A 533 -23.01 -36.67 20.45
CA LYS A 533 -21.69 -36.68 21.10
C LYS A 533 -20.83 -37.87 20.68
N SER A 534 -21.41 -39.02 20.34
CA SER A 534 -20.66 -40.21 19.90
C SER A 534 -20.09 -40.01 18.50
N GLU A 535 -20.85 -39.43 17.58
CA GLU A 535 -20.39 -39.07 16.23
C GLU A 535 -19.20 -38.10 16.31
N LYS A 536 -19.30 -37.09 17.19
CA LYS A 536 -18.23 -36.13 17.48
C LYS A 536 -16.98 -36.80 18.05
N GLU A 537 -17.15 -37.66 19.05
CA GLU A 537 -16.05 -38.42 19.66
C GLU A 537 -15.36 -39.34 18.66
N ASN A 538 -16.12 -40.06 17.84
CA ASN A 538 -15.56 -40.96 16.83
C ASN A 538 -14.72 -40.20 15.79
N LEU A 539 -15.22 -39.07 15.27
CA LEU A 539 -14.44 -38.27 14.32
C LEU A 539 -13.16 -37.72 14.97
N PHE A 540 -13.23 -37.27 16.24
CA PHE A 540 -12.06 -36.75 16.95
C PHE A 540 -10.97 -37.82 17.07
N LYS A 541 -11.36 -39.02 17.52
CA LYS A 541 -10.45 -40.17 17.68
C LYS A 541 -9.86 -40.60 16.35
N GLU A 542 -10.67 -40.67 15.29
CA GLU A 542 -10.20 -41.02 13.95
C GLU A 542 -9.18 -40.01 13.40
N LEU A 543 -9.46 -38.70 13.54
CA LEU A 543 -8.55 -37.64 13.08
C LEU A 543 -7.23 -37.64 13.86
N LEU A 544 -7.28 -37.78 15.19
CA LEU A 544 -6.09 -37.87 16.03
C LEU A 544 -5.22 -39.06 15.61
N ASN A 545 -5.82 -40.25 15.53
CA ASN A 545 -5.11 -41.47 15.16
C ASN A 545 -4.55 -41.40 13.73
N TYR A 546 -5.26 -40.73 12.83
CA TYR A 546 -4.78 -40.47 11.48
C TYR A 546 -3.49 -39.64 11.51
N ILE A 547 -3.49 -38.49 12.21
CA ILE A 547 -2.33 -37.59 12.28
C ILE A 547 -1.13 -38.28 12.95
N LEU A 548 -1.35 -38.94 14.10
CA LEU A 548 -0.30 -39.65 14.83
C LEU A 548 0.31 -40.79 14.01
N LYS A 549 -0.52 -41.53 13.27
CA LYS A 549 -0.04 -42.60 12.38
C LYS A 549 0.82 -42.03 11.26
N GLN A 550 0.43 -40.90 10.65
CA GLN A 550 1.22 -40.28 9.59
C GLN A 550 2.55 -39.74 10.10
N ASP A 551 2.56 -39.07 11.26
CA ASP A 551 3.78 -38.59 11.91
C ASP A 551 4.78 -39.74 12.13
N ARG A 552 4.32 -40.85 12.72
CA ARG A 552 5.14 -42.04 13.00
C ARG A 552 5.76 -42.70 11.76
N TYR A 553 5.11 -42.60 10.60
CA TYR A 553 5.64 -43.16 9.34
C TYR A 553 6.46 -42.15 8.52
N SER A 554 6.63 -40.91 9.00
CA SER A 554 7.50 -39.93 8.35
C SER A 554 8.98 -40.29 8.60
N HIS A 555 9.71 -40.65 7.53
CA HIS A 555 11.14 -40.95 7.60
C HIS A 555 12.04 -39.73 7.88
N ILE A 556 11.47 -38.52 7.87
CA ILE A 556 12.19 -37.26 8.05
C ILE A 556 11.66 -36.68 9.37
N ASP A 557 12.57 -36.30 10.29
CA ASP A 557 12.29 -35.68 11.60
C ASP A 557 11.62 -34.31 11.39
N ASN A 558 10.35 -34.35 10.95
CA ASN A 558 9.54 -33.22 10.54
C ASN A 558 8.25 -33.14 11.35
N SER A 559 8.34 -33.48 12.65
CA SER A 559 7.27 -33.33 13.64
C SER A 559 6.61 -31.94 13.60
N GLU A 560 7.31 -30.93 13.07
CA GLU A 560 6.81 -29.57 12.87
C GLU A 560 5.57 -29.45 11.94
N TYR A 561 5.36 -30.33 10.94
CA TYR A 561 4.20 -30.18 10.03
C TYR A 561 2.88 -30.62 10.67
N TYR A 562 2.88 -31.70 11.43
CA TYR A 562 1.69 -32.21 12.11
C TYR A 562 1.48 -31.57 13.49
N GLN A 563 2.45 -30.79 13.97
CA GLN A 563 2.32 -30.03 15.21
C GLN A 563 1.12 -29.08 15.19
N MET A 564 0.85 -28.39 14.08
CA MET A 564 -0.28 -27.44 13.98
C MET A 564 -1.66 -28.10 14.13
N PRO A 565 -2.03 -29.14 13.36
CA PRO A 565 -3.32 -29.80 13.56
C PRO A 565 -3.43 -30.47 14.95
N LEU A 566 -2.33 -30.96 15.54
CA LEU A 566 -2.32 -31.47 16.90
C LEU A 566 -2.53 -30.35 17.94
N HIS A 567 -1.88 -29.19 17.77
CA HIS A 567 -2.15 -28.00 18.60
C HIS A 567 -3.63 -27.63 18.59
N LEU A 568 -4.27 -27.63 17.42
CA LEU A 568 -5.70 -27.33 17.32
C LEU A 568 -6.56 -28.41 18.01
N LEU A 569 -6.23 -29.70 17.85
CA LEU A 569 -6.94 -30.77 18.56
C LEU A 569 -6.76 -30.68 20.07
N PHE A 570 -5.59 -30.28 20.56
CA PHE A 570 -5.37 -30.02 21.98
C PHE A 570 -6.27 -28.89 22.49
N LEU A 571 -6.41 -27.79 21.73
CA LEU A 571 -7.34 -26.71 22.06
C LEU A 571 -8.79 -27.20 22.06
N VAL A 572 -9.19 -27.97 21.04
CA VAL A 572 -10.52 -28.58 20.99
C VAL A 572 -10.76 -29.42 22.23
N ALA A 573 -9.83 -30.29 22.61
CA ALA A 573 -9.96 -31.18 23.76
C ALA A 573 -9.96 -30.43 25.11
N ASN A 574 -9.35 -29.25 25.19
CA ASN A 574 -9.28 -28.46 26.43
C ASN A 574 -10.37 -27.39 26.56
N GLN A 575 -10.98 -26.95 25.46
CA GLN A 575 -11.89 -25.79 25.48
C GLN A 575 -13.27 -26.08 24.91
N ILE A 576 -13.38 -26.99 23.93
CA ILE A 576 -14.62 -27.22 23.17
C ILE A 576 -15.24 -28.57 23.54
N PHE A 577 -14.43 -29.62 23.65
CA PHE A 577 -14.89 -30.98 23.88
C PHE A 577 -14.04 -31.69 24.93
N LEU A 578 -14.28 -31.34 26.19
CA LEU A 578 -13.51 -31.79 27.35
C LEU A 578 -13.48 -33.31 27.55
N ASP A 579 -14.51 -34.03 27.07
CA ASP A 579 -14.65 -35.47 27.29
C ASP A 579 -13.52 -36.29 26.64
N VAL A 580 -12.89 -35.77 25.58
CA VAL A 580 -11.77 -36.44 24.90
C VAL A 580 -10.41 -36.01 25.40
N LYS A 581 -10.33 -35.12 26.41
CA LYS A 581 -9.08 -34.55 26.90
C LYS A 581 -8.08 -35.62 27.33
N GLU A 582 -8.48 -36.48 28.26
CA GLU A 582 -7.59 -37.52 28.79
C GLU A 582 -7.16 -38.48 27.68
N PHE A 583 -8.09 -38.90 26.82
CA PHE A 583 -7.78 -39.74 25.66
C PHE A 583 -6.77 -39.08 24.71
N TYR A 584 -6.97 -37.80 24.36
CA TYR A 584 -6.05 -37.05 23.50
C TYR A 584 -4.64 -37.00 24.07
N GLU A 585 -4.52 -36.62 25.35
CA GLU A 585 -3.24 -36.50 26.02
C GLU A 585 -2.50 -37.84 26.06
N GLN A 586 -3.19 -38.93 26.42
CA GLN A 586 -2.61 -40.26 26.50
C GLN A 586 -2.12 -40.75 25.13
N GLU A 587 -2.98 -40.72 24.11
CA GLU A 587 -2.63 -41.17 22.76
C GLU A 587 -1.48 -40.35 22.17
N LEU A 588 -1.46 -39.02 22.39
CA LEU A 588 -0.38 -38.16 21.94
C LEU A 588 0.95 -38.51 22.64
N ILE A 589 0.95 -38.70 23.96
CA ILE A 589 2.17 -39.04 24.72
C ILE A 589 2.72 -40.41 24.31
N GLU A 590 1.86 -41.38 24.03
CA GLU A 590 2.27 -42.74 23.69
C GLU A 590 2.76 -42.88 22.24
N ASN A 591 2.17 -42.14 21.29
CA ASN A 591 2.38 -42.39 19.86
C ASN A 591 3.15 -41.30 19.11
N TYR A 592 3.43 -40.14 19.72
CA TYR A 592 4.16 -39.06 19.05
C TYR A 592 5.66 -39.15 19.29
N ASP A 593 6.48 -39.30 18.25
CA ASP A 593 7.88 -39.74 18.43
C ASP A 593 8.82 -38.64 18.98
N ASN A 594 8.59 -37.37 18.66
CA ASN A 594 9.51 -36.28 19.01
C ASN A 594 9.15 -35.59 20.34
N LEU A 595 9.95 -35.83 21.41
CA LEU A 595 9.74 -35.23 22.74
C LEU A 595 9.65 -33.69 22.75
N TYR A 596 10.51 -32.99 22.00
CA TYR A 596 10.51 -31.52 22.03
C TYR A 596 9.22 -30.97 21.43
N SER A 597 8.81 -31.48 20.26
CA SER A 597 7.53 -31.10 19.65
C SER A 597 6.32 -31.55 20.47
N LEU A 598 6.37 -32.72 21.12
CA LEU A 598 5.34 -33.17 22.06
C LEU A 598 5.15 -32.16 23.20
N LEU A 599 6.24 -31.78 23.85
CA LEU A 599 6.20 -30.79 24.94
C LEU A 599 5.70 -29.45 24.43
N ALA A 600 6.10 -29.02 23.24
CA ALA A 600 5.60 -27.80 22.61
C ALA A 600 4.09 -27.86 22.33
N ILE A 601 3.50 -29.05 22.16
CA ILE A 601 2.05 -29.23 22.05
C ILE A 601 1.37 -29.13 23.41
N LEU A 602 1.83 -29.93 24.36
CA LEU A 602 1.19 -30.04 25.68
C LEU A 602 1.35 -28.78 26.54
N SER A 603 2.44 -28.02 26.36
CA SER A 603 2.74 -26.81 27.14
C SER A 603 2.25 -25.52 26.48
N ASN A 604 1.58 -25.60 25.33
CA ASN A 604 1.12 -24.43 24.58
C ASN A 604 0.09 -23.60 25.36
N GLU A 605 -0.66 -24.25 26.25
CA GLU A 605 -1.59 -23.58 27.16
C GLU A 605 -1.23 -23.84 28.62
N LYS A 606 -1.63 -22.93 29.52
CA LYS A 606 -1.48 -23.09 30.98
C LYS A 606 -2.48 -24.10 31.57
N THR A 607 -3.02 -24.99 30.77
CA THR A 607 -4.03 -25.98 31.15
C THR A 607 -3.33 -27.20 31.71
N SER A 608 -3.71 -27.62 32.92
CA SER A 608 -3.07 -28.79 33.53
C SER A 608 -3.47 -30.07 32.80
N LEU A 609 -2.48 -30.95 32.57
CA LEU A 609 -2.71 -32.31 32.10
C LEU A 609 -3.53 -33.12 33.11
N SER A 610 -4.26 -34.11 32.61
CA SER A 610 -4.91 -35.11 33.46
C SER A 610 -3.89 -35.92 34.26
N HIS A 611 -4.33 -36.49 35.39
CA HIS A 611 -3.43 -37.17 36.32
C HIS A 611 -2.66 -38.32 35.67
N ASN A 612 -3.36 -39.17 34.90
CA ASN A 612 -2.76 -40.30 34.19
C ASN A 612 -1.75 -39.84 33.14
N SER A 613 -2.07 -38.78 32.39
CA SER A 613 -1.16 -38.19 31.40
C SER A 613 0.10 -37.59 32.03
N LYS A 614 -0.01 -36.99 33.24
CA LYS A 614 1.17 -36.52 33.99
C LYS A 614 2.13 -37.67 34.32
N GLU A 615 1.61 -38.82 34.74
CA GLU A 615 2.44 -39.99 35.02
C GLU A 615 3.12 -40.54 33.76
N LEU A 616 2.40 -40.58 32.63
CA LEU A 616 2.95 -41.06 31.36
C LEU A 616 4.05 -40.16 30.82
N ILE A 617 3.84 -38.83 30.79
CA ILE A 617 4.86 -37.90 30.31
C ILE A 617 6.09 -37.90 31.24
N GLN A 618 5.90 -38.06 32.56
CA GLN A 618 7.01 -38.16 33.49
C GLN A 618 7.91 -39.37 33.19
N LYS A 619 7.31 -40.56 32.98
CA LYS A 619 8.07 -41.77 32.60
C LYS A 619 8.88 -41.56 31.33
N ARG A 620 8.32 -40.83 30.37
CA ARG A 620 8.99 -40.53 29.10
C ARG A 620 10.12 -39.51 29.27
N LEU A 621 9.90 -38.46 30.07
CA LEU A 621 10.91 -37.47 30.40
C LEU A 621 12.12 -38.11 31.12
N ASP A 622 11.88 -39.03 32.04
CA ASP A 622 12.95 -39.74 32.77
C ASP A 622 13.91 -40.50 31.84
N ILE A 623 13.43 -40.91 30.66
CA ILE A 623 14.21 -41.64 29.64
C ILE A 623 14.83 -40.67 28.62
N GLU A 624 14.04 -39.76 28.07
CA GLU A 624 14.41 -39.02 26.86
C GLU A 624 14.99 -37.61 27.11
N PHE A 625 14.64 -36.97 28.24
CA PHE A 625 14.98 -35.57 28.50
C PHE A 625 16.50 -35.31 28.47
N LEU A 626 17.27 -36.10 29.21
CA LEU A 626 18.72 -35.94 29.29
C LEU A 626 19.39 -36.18 27.93
N LEU A 627 18.84 -37.09 27.12
CA LEU A 627 19.34 -37.37 25.77
C LEU A 627 19.11 -36.17 24.85
N LYS A 628 17.89 -35.62 24.81
CA LYS A 628 17.56 -34.43 24.00
C LYS A 628 18.34 -33.19 24.44
N LYS A 629 18.46 -32.94 25.75
CA LYS A 629 19.25 -31.82 26.29
C LYS A 629 20.72 -31.92 25.88
N ARG A 630 21.33 -33.11 25.96
CA ARG A 630 22.70 -33.35 25.46
C ARG A 630 22.83 -33.13 23.96
N GLN A 631 21.86 -33.58 23.16
CA GLN A 631 21.86 -33.38 21.72
C GLN A 631 21.83 -31.89 21.33
N PHE A 632 20.98 -31.07 21.96
CA PHE A 632 20.93 -29.64 21.68
C PHE A 632 22.19 -28.90 22.13
N ASN A 633 22.72 -29.23 23.31
CA ASN A 633 23.99 -28.68 23.79
C ASN A 633 25.17 -29.00 22.85
N ASN A 634 25.25 -30.24 22.37
CA ASN A 634 26.29 -30.65 21.41
C ASN A 634 26.18 -29.93 20.06
N ARG A 635 24.99 -29.44 19.70
CA ARG A 635 24.72 -28.61 18.52
C ARG A 635 24.80 -27.10 18.80
N SER A 636 25.19 -26.71 20.02
CA SER A 636 25.24 -25.32 20.49
C SER A 636 23.89 -24.57 20.42
N GLN A 637 22.77 -25.29 20.57
CA GLN A 637 21.41 -24.74 20.53
C GLN A 637 20.88 -24.44 21.94
N ASN A 638 21.52 -23.49 22.64
CA ASN A 638 21.19 -23.18 24.04
C ASN A 638 19.75 -22.65 24.23
N ASP A 639 19.23 -21.90 23.26
CA ASP A 639 17.86 -21.37 23.31
C ASP A 639 16.82 -22.50 23.37
N LYS A 640 17.01 -23.57 22.59
CA LYS A 640 16.12 -24.75 22.61
C LYS A 640 16.17 -25.51 23.94
N VAL A 641 17.31 -25.49 24.63
CA VAL A 641 17.43 -26.10 25.97
C VAL A 641 16.62 -25.31 27.00
N GLN A 642 16.75 -23.98 27.00
CA GLN A 642 15.97 -23.12 27.89
C GLN A 642 14.47 -23.23 27.61
N GLU A 643 14.08 -23.30 26.34
CA GLU A 643 12.70 -23.48 25.94
C GLU A 643 12.13 -24.82 26.44
N LEU A 644 12.88 -25.91 26.25
CA LEU A 644 12.50 -27.25 26.72
C LEU A 644 12.32 -27.31 28.25
N GLU A 645 13.21 -26.66 29.02
CA GLU A 645 13.06 -26.54 30.48
C GLU A 645 11.81 -25.76 30.86
N ARG A 646 11.57 -24.62 30.20
CA ARG A 646 10.37 -23.79 30.41
C ARG A 646 9.06 -24.53 30.08
N MET A 647 9.05 -25.34 29.02
CA MET A 647 7.88 -26.16 28.66
C MET A 647 7.54 -27.15 29.78
N ILE A 648 8.54 -27.81 30.37
CA ILE A 648 8.36 -28.76 31.49
C ILE A 648 7.82 -28.04 32.73
N GLU A 649 8.37 -26.87 33.07
CA GLU A 649 7.85 -26.05 34.17
C GLU A 649 6.38 -25.68 33.95
N THR A 650 6.01 -25.35 32.71
CA THR A 650 4.63 -24.98 32.34
C THR A 650 3.64 -26.13 32.53
N LEU A 651 4.06 -27.38 32.29
CA LEU A 651 3.22 -28.56 32.47
C LEU A 651 2.85 -28.85 33.93
N ASN A 652 3.56 -28.23 34.89
CA ASN A 652 3.32 -28.34 36.33
C ASN A 652 3.10 -29.80 36.77
N LEU A 653 4.11 -30.64 36.48
CA LEU A 653 4.07 -32.08 36.76
C LEU A 653 4.12 -32.42 38.25
N ASP A 654 4.37 -31.44 39.12
CA ASP A 654 4.36 -31.58 40.57
C ASP A 654 2.93 -31.67 41.14
N ASN A 655 2.45 -32.90 41.34
CA ASN A 655 1.48 -33.21 42.39
C ASN A 655 2.19 -34.01 43.47
N LYS A 656 2.81 -33.34 44.45
CA LYS A 656 3.01 -33.98 45.76
C LYS A 656 1.64 -34.08 46.44
N SER A 657 0.95 -35.19 46.20
CA SER A 657 -0.04 -35.70 47.14
C SER A 657 0.69 -36.16 48.40
N SER A 658 0.98 -35.22 49.31
CA SER A 658 1.24 -35.54 50.70
C SER A 658 -0.09 -35.98 51.33
N LEU A 659 -0.41 -37.26 51.21
CA LEU A 659 -1.40 -37.96 52.01
C LEU A 659 -0.64 -38.82 53.04
N GLN A 660 -0.65 -38.32 54.28
CA GLN A 660 -0.44 -38.96 55.60
C GLN A 660 0.75 -39.90 55.79
#